data_AF-A0A3E0K0A8-F1
#
_entry.id   AF-A0A3E0K0A8-F1
#
_cell.length_a   1.000
_cell.length_b   1.000
_cell.length_c   1.000
_cell.angle_alpha   90.00
_cell.angle_beta   90.00
_cell.angle_gamma   90.00
#
_symmetry.space_group_name_H-M   'P 1'
#
loop_
_entity.id
_entity.type
_entity.pdbx_description
1 polymer ?
#
loop_
_entity_poly.entity_id
_entity_poly.type
_entity_poly.pdbx_seq_one_letter_code
_entity_poly.pdbx_strand_id
1 'polypeptide(L)'
;MEELKFFRWILFILTILLLFVSMYSNVRKEKLDIDLFSIADRTIRSPITIEDKESTEKKRKEAVAQVKDVYVLRQEYAQNRVDLVRSIFDAAIETLEGNKEGKGEGGGLPPTTEERLKDLKESLTEPVAKEISDATFLALASASKNELSVAKDYTVTAVHKVMNERIPANEVENAKKRVEETLRITAMPENLKNAAVELARHAIVQNEFYDPEATEELRKQAAENVEPVKILQGQVIVEEGQLVTPEIYRQLKLLGLMDGKDSFLPFIGLLLLSVMLASVLFAGHMHLLGRERKENRRDLFISILIFLIGLGIMKVLSFVKNDAFEITFLFPAAMGVMLGKLLISEAKGILITIAWALCGTVIFNGESSGAFHITAGIYILLSGLSSIVFLTNRNHRSKIFQAGLFVSAVNIAVITALFFIPDSRMSALHYGYYYLTGIGSGIGSAVLTIGILPFFEAGFGILSSMKLIELANPNHPLLKKILTDAPGTYHHSVMVANLAEAACEAIGANGLLARVGSYYHDAGKIKRPMYFIENQNNISNPHEHLNPVQSRNIIIAHTSDGAEILEKHRMPKEIVAIAREHHGTSVLKYFYVKAKEAGLDVKEDEFRYPGPKPRTKEAAVISIADSVEAAVRTVNDPDRKKIESLVKNIIKDRLNDGQFEECDITLKELKTVEKTICETLYGFFHHRIEYPS
;
A
#
# COMPACT_ATOMS: atom_id res chain seq x y z
N MET A 1 2.59 16.52 -34.47
CA MET A 1 3.13 16.00 -33.18
C MET A 1 2.82 16.92 -32.00
N GLU A 2 2.82 18.24 -32.16
CA GLU A 2 2.55 19.19 -31.05
C GLU A 2 1.14 19.09 -30.47
N GLU A 3 0.11 18.98 -31.31
CA GLU A 3 -1.27 18.75 -30.82
C GLU A 3 -1.42 17.48 -29.97
N LEU A 4 -0.57 16.47 -30.24
CA LEU A 4 -0.56 15.19 -29.52
C LEU A 4 0.00 15.36 -28.11
N LYS A 5 1.02 16.21 -27.96
CA LYS A 5 1.60 16.58 -26.66
C LYS A 5 0.66 17.50 -25.89
N PHE A 6 0.03 18.46 -26.57
CA PHE A 6 -0.90 19.41 -25.96
C PHE A 6 -2.13 18.72 -25.35
N PHE A 7 -2.78 17.81 -26.09
CA PHE A 7 -3.92 17.04 -25.58
C PHE A 7 -3.57 16.22 -24.33
N ARG A 8 -2.38 15.59 -24.30
CA ARG A 8 -1.90 14.81 -23.15
C ARG A 8 -1.70 15.69 -21.92
N TRP A 9 -1.10 16.86 -22.09
CA TRP A 9 -0.89 17.80 -20.99
C TRP A 9 -2.20 18.31 -20.41
N ILE A 10 -3.19 18.65 -21.25
CA ILE A 10 -4.53 19.03 -20.78
C ILE A 10 -5.15 17.90 -19.96
N LEU A 11 -5.15 16.68 -20.50
CA LEU A 11 -5.75 15.54 -19.84
C LEU A 11 -5.05 15.20 -18.51
N PHE A 12 -3.73 15.40 -18.45
CA PHE A 12 -2.92 15.22 -17.25
C PHE A 12 -3.29 16.22 -16.16
N ILE A 13 -3.32 17.51 -16.50
CA ILE A 13 -3.69 18.60 -15.57
C ILE A 13 -5.13 18.41 -15.09
N LEU A 14 -6.05 18.06 -15.98
CA LEU A 14 -7.45 17.79 -15.63
C LEU A 14 -7.56 16.60 -14.65
N THR A 15 -6.79 15.54 -14.86
CA THR A 15 -6.77 14.37 -13.96
C THR A 15 -6.27 14.76 -12.57
N ILE A 16 -5.21 15.57 -12.47
CA ILE A 16 -4.70 16.09 -11.19
C ILE A 16 -5.77 16.93 -10.50
N LEU A 17 -6.41 17.86 -11.22
CA LEU A 17 -7.45 18.73 -10.67
C LEU A 17 -8.63 17.92 -10.13
N LEU A 18 -9.12 16.94 -10.89
CA LEU A 18 -10.23 16.08 -10.48
C LEU A 18 -9.88 15.22 -9.26
N LEU A 19 -8.66 14.68 -9.20
CA LEU A 19 -8.18 13.95 -8.02
C LEU A 19 -8.14 14.85 -6.78
N PHE A 20 -7.54 16.02 -6.92
CA PHE A 20 -7.43 16.99 -5.85
C PHE A 20 -8.81 17.41 -5.33
N VAL A 21 -9.72 17.81 -6.22
CA VAL A 21 -11.08 18.24 -5.86
C VAL A 21 -11.88 17.10 -5.23
N SER A 22 -11.79 15.88 -5.76
CA SER A 22 -12.52 14.71 -5.23
C SER A 22 -12.11 14.38 -3.79
N MET A 23 -10.82 14.47 -3.47
CA MET A 23 -10.28 14.14 -2.16
C MET A 23 -10.14 15.35 -1.21
N TYR A 24 -10.43 16.57 -1.67
CA TYR A 24 -10.24 17.80 -0.90
C TYR A 24 -10.99 17.77 0.45
N SER A 25 -12.25 17.32 0.42
CA SER A 25 -13.09 17.25 1.64
C SER A 25 -12.59 16.22 2.66
N ASN A 26 -11.85 15.20 2.21
CA ASN A 26 -11.37 14.11 3.05
C ASN A 26 -10.08 14.47 3.80
N VAL A 27 -9.33 15.46 3.29
CA VAL A 27 -8.06 15.91 3.89
C VAL A 27 -8.24 17.18 4.73
N ARG A 28 -9.35 17.90 4.52
CA ARG A 28 -9.72 19.06 5.33
C ARG A 28 -10.10 18.58 6.74
N LYS A 29 -9.42 19.12 7.76
CA LYS A 29 -9.80 18.89 9.16
C LYS A 29 -11.20 19.46 9.41
N GLU A 30 -12.08 18.65 9.99
CA GLU A 30 -13.38 19.12 10.49
C GLU A 30 -13.13 19.99 11.71
N LYS A 31 -13.66 21.23 11.70
CA LYS A 31 -13.62 22.10 12.87
C LYS A 31 -14.82 21.77 13.74
N LEU A 32 -14.56 21.53 15.01
CA LEU A 32 -15.57 21.30 16.03
C LEU A 32 -15.92 22.66 16.65
N ASP A 33 -17.20 23.01 16.60
CA ASP A 33 -17.75 24.16 17.31
C ASP A 33 -18.12 23.71 18.73
N ILE A 34 -17.12 23.67 19.61
CA ILE A 34 -17.25 23.17 20.99
C ILE A 34 -16.80 24.26 21.94
N ASP A 35 -17.73 24.73 22.77
CA ASP A 35 -17.43 25.68 23.81
C ASP A 35 -16.93 25.01 25.10
N LEU A 36 -16.16 25.78 25.87
CA LEU A 36 -15.74 25.37 27.21
C LEU A 36 -16.97 25.19 28.12
N PHE A 37 -17.02 24.09 28.87
CA PHE A 37 -18.17 23.69 29.70
C PHE A 37 -19.45 23.33 28.93
N SER A 38 -19.37 23.07 27.63
CA SER A 38 -20.45 22.47 26.86
C SER A 38 -20.46 20.93 27.00
N ILE A 39 -21.57 20.29 26.65
CA ILE A 39 -21.69 18.83 26.60
C ILE A 39 -21.34 18.39 25.18
N ALA A 40 -20.45 17.40 25.04
CA ALA A 40 -20.07 16.87 23.74
C ALA A 40 -21.26 16.15 23.06
N ASP A 41 -21.57 16.54 21.83
CA ASP A 41 -22.63 15.98 20.99
C ASP A 41 -22.24 14.65 20.33
N ARG A 42 -20.94 14.37 20.25
CA ARG A 42 -20.38 13.11 19.74
C ARG A 42 -19.06 12.78 20.42
N THR A 43 -18.70 11.50 20.39
CA THR A 43 -17.39 11.05 20.88
C THR A 43 -16.28 11.56 19.95
N ILE A 44 -15.29 12.25 20.51
CA ILE A 44 -14.17 12.83 19.75
C ILE A 44 -12.89 12.07 20.05
N ARG A 45 -12.23 11.62 18.99
CA ARG A 45 -10.95 10.90 19.04
C ARG A 45 -9.82 11.74 18.46
N SER A 46 -8.61 11.51 18.95
CA SER A 46 -7.43 12.20 18.43
C SER A 46 -7.12 11.77 16.99
N PRO A 47 -7.02 12.70 16.02
CA PRO A 47 -6.71 12.37 14.63
C PRO A 47 -5.21 12.12 14.39
N ILE A 48 -4.34 12.50 15.35
CA ILE A 48 -2.88 12.44 15.24
C ILE A 48 -2.25 12.08 16.58
N THR A 49 -1.04 11.54 16.56
CA THR A 49 -0.23 11.41 17.76
C THR A 49 0.56 12.70 17.98
N ILE A 50 0.40 13.34 19.14
CA ILE A 50 1.12 14.57 19.50
C ILE A 50 1.57 14.53 20.97
N GLU A 51 2.72 15.12 21.24
CA GLU A 51 3.23 15.30 22.60
C GLU A 51 2.52 16.47 23.28
N ASP A 52 1.96 16.23 24.44
CA ASP A 52 1.40 17.24 25.32
C ASP A 52 2.50 17.77 26.25
N LYS A 53 3.23 18.77 25.75
CA LYS A 53 4.38 19.36 26.45
C LYS A 53 4.01 19.90 27.82
N GLU A 54 2.81 20.46 27.97
CA GLU A 54 2.36 21.08 29.21
C GLU A 54 2.03 20.03 30.27
N SER A 55 1.30 18.96 29.92
CA SER A 55 1.09 17.82 30.82
C SER A 55 2.40 17.12 31.17
N THR A 56 3.34 17.04 30.22
CA THR A 56 4.68 16.50 30.45
C THR A 56 5.45 17.34 31.46
N GLU A 57 5.44 18.67 31.31
CA GLU A 57 6.09 19.58 32.24
C GLU A 57 5.44 19.55 33.64
N LYS A 58 4.11 19.43 33.70
CA LYS A 58 3.39 19.26 34.96
C LYS A 58 3.82 17.98 35.68
N LYS A 59 3.88 16.84 34.98
CA LYS A 59 4.38 15.57 35.56
C LYS A 59 5.85 15.67 35.98
N ARG A 60 6.69 16.39 35.23
CA ARG A 60 8.08 16.67 35.64
C ARG A 60 8.15 17.43 36.95
N LYS A 61 7.34 18.49 37.10
CA LYS A 61 7.28 19.27 38.36
C LYS A 61 6.77 18.42 39.52
N GLU A 62 5.76 17.59 39.30
CA GLU A 62 5.24 16.65 40.31
C GLU A 62 6.30 15.61 40.72
N ALA A 63 7.04 15.04 39.77
CA ALA A 63 8.12 14.10 40.04
C ALA A 63 9.25 14.73 40.86
N VAL A 64 9.66 15.96 40.51
CA VAL A 64 10.65 16.73 41.27
C VAL A 64 10.16 17.01 42.70
N ALA A 65 8.89 17.37 42.87
CA ALA A 65 8.31 17.68 44.19
C ALA A 65 8.20 16.44 45.11
N GLN A 66 8.17 15.23 44.54
CA GLN A 66 8.14 13.97 45.31
C GLN A 66 9.54 13.52 45.78
N VAL A 67 10.62 14.11 45.28
CA VAL A 67 11.98 13.79 45.71
C VAL A 67 12.20 14.31 47.12
N LYS A 68 12.42 13.39 48.07
CA LYS A 68 12.77 13.73 49.45
C LYS A 68 14.18 14.29 49.52
N ASP A 69 14.39 15.21 50.46
CA ASP A 69 15.70 15.75 50.78
C ASP A 69 16.67 14.62 51.20
N VAL A 70 17.89 14.66 50.68
CA VAL A 70 18.95 13.68 50.94
C VAL A 70 19.77 14.15 52.14
N TYR A 71 19.98 13.24 53.08
CA TYR A 71 20.80 13.47 54.26
C TYR A 71 21.98 12.50 54.28
N VAL A 72 23.18 13.03 54.54
CA VAL A 72 24.45 12.31 54.50
C VAL A 72 25.09 12.27 55.87
N LEU A 73 25.58 11.08 56.24
CA LEU A 73 26.37 10.85 57.43
C LEU A 73 27.80 11.39 57.24
N ARG A 74 28.21 12.36 58.05
CA ARG A 74 29.56 12.90 58.06
C ARG A 74 30.42 12.13 59.08
N GLN A 75 31.08 11.08 58.60
CA GLN A 75 31.94 10.20 59.43
C GLN A 75 33.09 10.95 60.13
N GLU A 76 33.53 12.08 59.59
CA GLU A 76 34.53 12.97 60.21
C GLU A 76 34.13 13.41 61.62
N TYR A 77 32.84 13.64 61.87
CA TYR A 77 32.34 14.00 63.20
C TYR A 77 32.51 12.82 64.16
N ALA A 78 32.22 11.60 63.72
CA ALA A 78 32.42 10.41 64.54
C ALA A 78 33.89 10.25 64.95
N GLN A 79 34.80 10.40 63.98
CA GLN A 79 36.23 10.28 64.21
C GLN A 79 36.75 11.38 65.16
N ASN A 80 36.39 12.64 64.91
CA ASN A 80 36.80 13.77 65.75
C ASN A 80 36.31 13.63 67.20
N ARG A 81 35.10 13.11 67.42
CA ARG A 81 34.56 12.90 68.78
C ARG A 81 35.19 11.71 69.49
N VAL A 82 35.53 10.64 68.75
CA VAL A 82 36.32 9.53 69.26
C VAL A 82 37.71 9.99 69.67
N ASP A 83 38.37 10.78 68.82
CA ASP A 83 39.71 11.29 69.09
C ASP A 83 39.73 12.29 70.26
N LEU A 84 38.66 13.08 70.43
CA LEU A 84 38.50 13.94 71.61
C LEU A 84 38.46 13.12 72.91
N VAL A 85 37.59 12.10 72.98
CA VAL A 85 37.46 11.25 74.18
C VAL A 85 38.78 10.53 74.44
N ARG A 86 39.41 9.98 73.40
CA ARG A 86 40.72 9.35 73.48
C ARG A 86 41.77 10.29 74.06
N SER A 87 41.84 11.52 73.57
CA SER A 87 42.80 12.54 74.01
C SER A 87 42.59 12.95 75.48
N ILE A 88 41.34 13.02 75.96
CA ILE A 88 41.05 13.33 77.36
C ILE A 88 41.54 12.19 78.28
N PHE A 89 41.30 10.94 77.90
CA PHE A 89 41.83 9.80 78.65
C PHE A 89 43.35 9.67 78.56
N ASP A 90 43.95 9.98 77.40
CA ASP A 90 45.41 9.98 77.22
C ASP A 90 46.08 11.07 78.06
N ALA A 91 45.54 12.29 78.09
CA ALA A 91 45.99 13.34 79.00
C ALA A 91 45.90 12.89 80.47
N ALA A 92 44.79 12.24 80.86
CA ALA A 92 44.65 11.70 82.21
C ALA A 92 45.70 10.61 82.52
N ILE A 93 46.01 9.73 81.56
CA ILE A 93 47.06 8.70 81.71
C ILE A 93 48.46 9.35 81.77
N GLU A 94 48.74 10.37 80.96
CA GLU A 94 50.01 11.10 80.96
C GLU A 94 50.25 11.83 82.28
N THR A 95 49.22 12.39 82.93
CA THR A 95 49.35 12.95 84.29
C THR A 95 49.74 11.91 85.36
N LEU A 96 49.52 10.61 85.10
CA LEU A 96 50.05 9.54 85.95
C LEU A 96 51.53 9.24 85.67
N GLU A 97 52.02 9.56 84.47
CA GLU A 97 53.41 9.34 84.02
C GLU A 97 54.32 10.56 84.29
N GLY A 98 53.73 11.75 84.39
CA GLY A 98 54.37 13.01 84.71
C GLY A 98 54.90 13.11 86.14
N ASN A 99 56.07 12.51 86.39
CA ASN A 99 57.28 13.19 86.89
C ASN A 99 58.51 12.24 86.85
N LYS A 100 58.66 11.42 85.80
CA LYS A 100 59.75 10.42 85.72
C LYS A 100 60.94 10.78 84.82
N GLU A 101 60.89 11.83 84.02
CA GLU A 101 62.01 12.20 83.12
C GLU A 101 62.87 13.39 83.59
N GLY A 102 62.60 13.96 84.79
CA GLY A 102 63.28 15.17 85.26
C GLY A 102 64.15 15.09 86.51
N LYS A 103 64.12 14.01 87.31
CA LYS A 103 64.95 13.88 88.52
C LYS A 103 65.39 12.43 88.75
N GLY A 104 66.70 12.23 88.78
CA GLY A 104 67.34 10.95 89.03
C GLY A 104 67.04 10.36 90.42
N GLU A 105 67.15 9.04 90.48
CA GLU A 105 67.26 8.15 91.65
C GLU A 105 66.97 8.78 93.02
N GLY A 106 65.69 8.87 93.34
CA GLY A 106 65.17 9.13 94.67
C GLY A 106 63.66 8.98 94.63
N GLY A 107 63.09 8.09 95.45
CA GLY A 107 61.66 7.83 95.50
C GLY A 107 60.85 9.09 95.80
N GLY A 108 60.41 9.78 94.75
CA GLY A 108 59.40 10.82 94.83
C GLY A 108 58.04 10.18 95.08
N LEU A 109 57.28 10.70 96.04
CA LEU A 109 55.90 10.29 96.23
C LEU A 109 55.12 10.47 94.91
N PRO A 110 54.20 9.56 94.58
CA PRO A 110 53.30 9.77 93.45
C PRO A 110 52.61 11.14 93.59
N PRO A 111 52.43 11.89 92.48
CA PRO A 111 51.81 13.22 92.53
C PRO A 111 50.46 13.12 93.22
N THR A 112 50.15 14.10 94.07
CA THR A 112 48.89 14.12 94.83
C THR A 112 47.70 14.29 93.89
N THR A 113 46.52 13.81 94.27
CA THR A 113 45.30 13.92 93.44
C THR A 113 44.98 15.37 93.05
N GLU A 114 45.33 16.35 93.91
CA GLU A 114 45.17 17.78 93.64
C GLU A 114 46.14 18.31 92.57
N GLU A 115 47.40 17.84 92.56
CA GLU A 115 48.38 18.19 91.50
C GLU A 115 47.97 17.59 90.15
N ARG A 116 47.53 16.33 90.12
CA ARG A 116 47.05 15.66 88.89
C ARG A 116 45.82 16.33 88.30
N LEU A 117 44.88 16.75 89.16
CA LEU A 117 43.68 17.45 88.73
C LEU A 117 44.02 18.79 88.06
N LYS A 118 45.03 19.49 88.59
CA LYS A 118 45.51 20.75 88.05
C LYS A 118 46.19 20.55 86.68
N ASP A 119 47.12 19.59 86.60
CA ASP A 119 47.85 19.27 85.36
C ASP A 119 46.92 18.74 84.25
N LEU A 120 45.89 17.98 84.61
CA LEU A 120 44.87 17.50 83.66
C LEU A 120 44.02 18.65 83.11
N LYS A 121 43.70 19.66 83.94
CA LYS A 121 42.93 20.82 83.49
C LYS A 121 43.76 21.79 82.65
N GLU A 122 45.06 21.91 82.92
CA GLU A 122 45.98 22.75 82.14
C GLU A 122 46.38 22.11 80.79
N SER A 123 46.36 20.78 80.67
CA SER A 123 46.63 20.06 79.41
C SER A 123 45.44 20.05 78.43
N LEU A 124 44.24 20.43 78.89
CA LEU A 124 43.04 20.51 78.08
C LEU A 124 42.76 21.95 77.62
N THR A 125 42.12 22.08 76.46
CA THR A 125 41.71 23.40 75.96
C THR A 125 40.57 23.99 76.83
N GLU A 126 40.55 25.31 77.02
CA GLU A 126 39.56 26.02 77.85
C GLU A 126 38.08 25.61 77.64
N PRO A 127 37.60 25.30 76.41
CA PRO A 127 36.21 24.88 76.20
C PRO A 127 35.92 23.51 76.83
N VAL A 128 36.83 22.54 76.67
CA VAL A 128 36.68 21.18 77.19
C VAL A 128 36.77 21.19 78.72
N ALA A 129 37.65 22.03 79.28
CA ALA A 129 37.80 22.18 80.72
C ALA A 129 36.59 22.85 81.42
N LYS A 130 35.75 23.60 80.68
CA LYS A 130 34.55 24.27 81.22
C LYS A 130 33.26 23.48 81.05
N GLU A 131 33.18 22.59 80.07
CA GLU A 131 31.95 21.83 79.75
C GLU A 131 31.86 20.46 80.44
N ILE A 132 32.97 19.97 81.00
CA ILE A 132 33.04 18.73 81.79
C ILE A 132 33.09 19.07 83.28
N SER A 133 32.35 18.33 84.10
CA SER A 133 32.27 18.56 85.54
C SER A 133 33.59 18.30 86.28
N ASP A 134 33.82 19.08 87.33
CA ASP A 134 34.96 18.90 88.23
C ASP A 134 34.99 17.49 88.88
N ALA A 135 33.82 16.88 89.06
CA ALA A 135 33.68 15.51 89.57
C ALA A 135 34.26 14.48 88.60
N THR A 136 34.09 14.69 87.29
CA THR A 136 34.64 13.83 86.24
C THR A 136 36.16 13.96 86.16
N PHE A 137 36.71 15.17 86.25
CA PHE A 137 38.16 15.36 86.31
C PHE A 137 38.78 14.75 87.58
N LEU A 138 38.10 14.87 88.73
CA LEU A 138 38.54 14.24 89.98
C LEU A 138 38.53 12.71 89.89
N ALA A 139 37.51 12.13 89.25
CA ALA A 139 37.41 10.69 89.03
C ALA A 139 38.51 10.16 88.10
N LEU A 140 38.87 10.91 87.05
CA LEU A 140 40.00 10.57 86.18
C LEU A 140 41.35 10.68 86.91
N ALA A 141 41.58 11.76 87.67
CA ALA A 141 42.83 11.99 88.40
C ALA A 141 43.08 11.01 89.55
N SER A 142 42.00 10.44 90.12
CA SER A 142 42.05 9.49 91.25
C SER A 142 42.18 8.02 90.83
N ALA A 143 41.94 7.70 89.55
CA ALA A 143 41.93 6.32 89.06
C ALA A 143 43.35 5.79 88.79
N SER A 144 43.52 4.46 88.87
CA SER A 144 44.77 3.82 88.46
C SER A 144 44.92 3.76 86.95
N LYS A 145 46.16 3.59 86.46
CA LYS A 145 46.45 3.47 85.01
C LYS A 145 45.65 2.36 84.33
N ASN A 146 45.48 1.21 84.99
CA ASN A 146 44.69 0.10 84.45
C ASN A 146 43.20 0.44 84.38
N GLU A 147 42.65 1.11 85.41
CA GLU A 147 41.25 1.54 85.41
C GLU A 147 40.98 2.59 84.32
N LEU A 148 41.90 3.56 84.13
CA LEU A 148 41.81 4.54 83.04
C LEU A 148 41.90 3.90 81.66
N SER A 149 42.79 2.93 81.44
CA SER A 149 42.89 2.23 80.16
C SER A 149 41.62 1.46 79.84
N VAL A 150 41.04 0.75 80.82
CA VAL A 150 39.78 0.01 80.65
C VAL A 150 38.62 0.97 80.40
N ALA A 151 38.57 2.09 81.14
CA ALA A 151 37.55 3.12 80.94
C ALA A 151 37.66 3.79 79.56
N LYS A 152 38.88 4.08 79.11
CA LYS A 152 39.17 4.62 77.79
C LYS A 152 38.63 3.70 76.69
N ASP A 153 38.97 2.41 76.73
CA ASP A 153 38.58 1.47 75.68
C ASP A 153 37.06 1.31 75.57
N TYR A 154 36.38 1.15 76.70
CA TYR A 154 34.92 1.06 76.72
C TYR A 154 34.24 2.36 76.28
N THR A 155 34.72 3.52 76.74
CA THR A 155 34.14 4.83 76.39
C THR A 155 34.34 5.14 74.92
N VAL A 156 35.56 4.96 74.40
CA VAL A 156 35.89 5.14 72.98
C VAL A 156 35.08 4.18 72.12
N THR A 157 34.96 2.90 72.51
CA THR A 157 34.17 1.91 71.77
C THR A 157 32.69 2.26 71.74
N ALA A 158 32.13 2.70 72.88
CA ALA A 158 30.73 3.10 72.96
C ALA A 158 30.44 4.34 72.12
N VAL A 159 31.29 5.36 72.19
CA VAL A 159 31.19 6.59 71.39
C VAL A 159 31.34 6.27 69.91
N HIS A 160 32.34 5.47 69.52
CA HIS A 160 32.55 5.05 68.13
C HIS A 160 31.34 4.28 67.58
N LYS A 161 30.75 3.38 68.39
CA LYS A 161 29.57 2.62 67.99
C LYS A 161 28.37 3.53 67.72
N VAL A 162 28.07 4.44 68.64
CA VAL A 162 26.89 5.32 68.53
C VAL A 162 27.10 6.39 67.45
N MET A 163 28.28 7.00 67.37
CA MET A 163 28.58 8.05 66.38
C MET A 163 28.74 7.53 64.94
N ASN A 164 28.84 6.21 64.73
CA ASN A 164 28.79 5.62 63.38
C ASN A 164 27.36 5.39 62.88
N GLU A 165 26.34 5.55 63.74
CA GLU A 165 24.94 5.60 63.32
C GLU A 165 24.57 7.02 62.85
N ARG A 166 23.47 7.15 62.10
CA ARG A 166 22.93 8.46 61.72
C ARG A 166 22.24 9.11 62.92
N ILE A 167 22.70 10.31 63.28
CA ILE A 167 22.19 11.10 64.40
C ILE A 167 21.74 12.45 63.83
N PRO A 168 20.46 12.59 63.44
CA PRO A 168 19.88 13.88 63.10
C PRO A 168 19.75 14.78 64.34
N ALA A 169 19.60 16.08 64.12
CA ALA A 169 19.55 17.08 65.20
C ALA A 169 18.52 16.76 66.31
N ASN A 170 17.36 16.20 65.94
CA ASN A 170 16.28 15.85 66.86
C ASN A 170 16.50 14.53 67.62
N GLU A 171 17.49 13.71 67.24
CA GLU A 171 17.79 12.40 67.84
C GLU A 171 19.06 12.41 68.70
N VAL A 172 19.76 13.56 68.81
CA VAL A 172 21.01 13.67 69.58
C VAL A 172 20.81 13.24 71.04
N GLU A 173 19.71 13.63 71.69
CA GLU A 173 19.46 13.25 73.09
C GLU A 173 19.15 11.75 73.24
N ASN A 174 18.49 11.15 72.27
CA ASN A 174 18.26 9.70 72.26
C ASN A 174 19.58 8.95 72.05
N ALA A 175 20.46 9.44 71.16
CA ALA A 175 21.80 8.88 70.98
C ALA A 175 22.67 9.01 72.24
N LYS A 176 22.57 10.13 72.97
CA LYS A 176 23.20 10.30 74.29
C LYS A 176 22.72 9.28 75.32
N LYS A 177 21.41 8.97 75.33
CA LYS A 177 20.89 7.89 76.19
C LYS A 177 21.41 6.51 75.80
N ARG A 178 21.50 6.21 74.49
CA ARG A 178 22.05 4.92 74.01
C ARG A 178 23.51 4.71 74.42
N VAL A 179 24.35 5.75 74.32
CA VAL A 179 25.76 5.63 74.75
C VAL A 179 25.88 5.45 76.27
N GLU A 180 25.02 6.13 77.03
CA GLU A 180 24.94 6.00 78.49
C GLU A 180 24.52 4.58 78.91
N GLU A 181 23.46 4.04 78.33
CA GLU A 181 23.01 2.67 78.60
C GLU A 181 24.09 1.63 78.29
N THR A 182 24.84 1.84 77.20
CA THR A 182 25.96 0.98 76.80
C THR A 182 27.08 1.00 77.84
N LEU A 183 27.35 2.15 78.48
CA LEU A 183 28.40 2.28 79.49
C LEU A 183 27.95 1.83 80.88
N ARG A 184 26.66 1.96 81.21
CA ARG A 184 26.12 1.53 82.53
C ARG A 184 26.27 0.04 82.81
N ILE A 185 26.33 -0.79 81.77
CA ILE A 185 26.49 -2.25 81.86
C ILE A 185 27.96 -2.72 81.88
N THR A 186 28.93 -1.80 81.83
CA THR A 186 30.35 -2.14 81.85
C THR A 186 30.90 -2.34 83.26
N ALA A 187 31.95 -3.15 83.38
CA ALA A 187 32.62 -3.42 84.65
C ALA A 187 33.66 -2.33 84.97
N MET A 188 33.20 -1.24 85.60
CA MET A 188 34.04 -0.11 86.06
C MET A 188 33.65 0.35 87.47
N PRO A 189 34.57 0.96 88.23
CA PRO A 189 34.25 1.68 89.46
C PRO A 189 33.19 2.77 89.20
N GLU A 190 32.24 2.93 90.13
CA GLU A 190 31.05 3.78 89.89
C GLU A 190 31.40 5.24 89.60
N ASN A 191 32.43 5.78 90.26
CA ASN A 191 32.91 7.14 90.01
C ASN A 191 33.50 7.31 88.60
N LEU A 192 34.25 6.31 88.12
CA LEU A 192 34.85 6.32 86.78
C LEU A 192 33.82 6.02 85.70
N LYS A 193 32.78 5.23 86.02
CA LYS A 193 31.63 4.98 85.16
C LYS A 193 30.81 6.25 84.94
N ASN A 194 30.54 7.02 85.99
CA ASN A 194 29.87 8.32 85.88
C ASN A 194 30.68 9.30 85.04
N ALA A 195 32.00 9.33 85.22
CA ALA A 195 32.93 10.12 84.41
C ALA A 195 32.91 9.70 82.92
N ALA A 196 32.98 8.40 82.64
CA ALA A 196 32.88 7.84 81.29
C ALA A 196 31.54 8.17 80.62
N VAL A 197 30.42 8.10 81.36
CA VAL A 197 29.09 8.47 80.85
C VAL A 197 29.01 9.95 80.53
N GLU A 198 29.54 10.84 81.38
CA GLU A 198 29.55 12.28 81.12
C GLU A 198 30.36 12.61 79.86
N LEU A 199 31.58 12.07 79.75
CA LEU A 199 32.45 12.24 78.59
C LEU A 199 31.81 11.69 77.31
N ALA A 200 31.19 10.50 77.37
CA ALA A 200 30.53 9.91 76.23
C ALA A 200 29.30 10.72 75.80
N ARG A 201 28.45 11.15 76.74
CA ARG A 201 27.29 12.01 76.44
C ARG A 201 27.72 13.34 75.85
N HIS A 202 28.82 13.92 76.34
CA HIS A 202 29.41 15.12 75.75
C HIS A 202 29.92 14.83 74.33
N ALA A 203 30.53 13.67 74.09
CA ALA A 203 31.05 13.26 72.78
C ALA A 203 29.96 13.08 71.70
N ILE A 204 28.73 12.72 72.06
CA ILE A 204 27.64 12.54 71.07
C ILE A 204 27.10 13.88 70.56
N VAL A 205 27.24 14.09 69.25
CA VAL A 205 26.76 15.28 68.53
C VAL A 205 26.03 14.87 67.25
N GLN A 206 25.30 15.82 66.63
CA GLN A 206 24.71 15.61 65.31
C GLN A 206 25.80 15.29 64.28
N ASN A 207 25.59 14.25 63.47
CA ASN A 207 26.51 13.84 62.41
C ASN A 207 25.81 13.64 61.05
N GLU A 208 24.50 13.86 60.97
CA GLU A 208 23.71 13.80 59.75
C GLU A 208 23.31 15.20 59.29
N PHE A 209 23.63 15.53 58.04
CA PHE A 209 23.38 16.86 57.45
C PHE A 209 22.74 16.75 56.07
N TYR A 210 21.93 17.76 55.73
CA TYR A 210 21.33 17.90 54.40
C TYR A 210 22.40 18.07 53.32
N ASP A 211 22.27 17.31 52.23
CA ASP A 211 23.13 17.41 51.05
C ASP A 211 22.35 18.03 49.88
N PRO A 212 22.55 19.33 49.60
CA PRO A 212 21.84 20.01 48.53
C PRO A 212 22.23 19.50 47.14
N GLU A 213 23.48 19.07 46.94
CA GLU A 213 23.96 18.61 45.63
C GLU A 213 23.38 17.24 45.30
N ALA A 214 23.42 16.30 46.25
CA ALA A 214 22.82 14.98 46.08
C ALA A 214 21.29 15.06 45.91
N THR A 215 20.63 15.98 46.61
CA THR A 215 19.19 16.21 46.47
C THR A 215 18.84 16.77 45.09
N GLU A 216 19.60 17.74 44.59
CA GLU A 216 19.35 18.35 43.29
C GLU A 216 19.65 17.38 42.14
N GLU A 217 20.68 16.55 42.26
CA GLU A 217 20.97 15.50 41.29
C GLU A 217 19.82 14.47 41.20
N LEU A 218 19.27 14.03 42.35
CA LEU A 218 18.09 13.16 42.35
C LEU A 218 16.85 13.85 41.76
N ARG A 219 16.65 15.15 42.01
CA ARG A 219 15.56 15.93 41.40
C ARG A 219 15.71 16.00 39.88
N LYS A 220 16.93 16.22 39.38
CA LYS A 220 17.23 16.25 37.95
C LYS A 220 16.96 14.88 37.31
N GLN A 221 17.45 13.80 37.90
CA GLN A 221 17.18 12.44 37.43
C GLN A 221 15.68 12.12 37.44
N ALA A 222 14.95 12.53 38.49
CA ALA A 222 13.50 12.36 38.56
C ALA A 222 12.78 13.10 37.42
N ALA A 223 13.22 14.31 37.05
CA ALA A 223 12.66 15.06 35.92
C ALA A 223 12.98 14.44 34.56
N GLU A 224 14.21 13.94 34.38
CA GLU A 224 14.66 13.29 33.13
C GLU A 224 13.99 11.93 32.90
N ASN A 225 13.69 11.20 33.97
CA ASN A 225 13.01 9.91 33.93
C ASN A 225 11.50 10.02 33.63
N VAL A 226 10.91 11.23 33.60
CA VAL A 226 9.50 11.40 33.23
C VAL A 226 9.35 11.23 31.72
N GLU A 227 8.66 10.16 31.33
CA GLU A 227 8.29 9.92 29.93
C GLU A 227 7.34 11.02 29.42
N PRO A 228 7.52 11.49 28.17
CA PRO A 228 6.62 12.45 27.56
C PRO A 228 5.17 11.95 27.51
N VAL A 229 4.25 12.78 27.98
CA VAL A 229 2.81 12.53 27.88
C VAL A 229 2.41 12.74 26.43
N LYS A 230 1.96 11.66 25.77
CA LYS A 230 1.50 11.69 24.38
C LYS A 230 0.00 11.44 24.32
N ILE A 231 -0.68 12.23 23.51
CA ILE A 231 -2.03 11.94 23.06
C ILE A 231 -1.89 11.07 21.82
N LEU A 232 -2.34 9.82 21.88
CA LEU A 232 -2.18 8.87 20.79
C LEU A 232 -3.29 9.02 19.76
N GLN A 233 -2.98 8.81 18.48
CA GLN A 233 -4.00 8.72 17.43
C GLN A 233 -5.05 7.64 17.78
N GLY A 234 -6.33 7.97 17.65
CA GLY A 234 -7.46 7.11 17.99
C GLY A 234 -7.88 7.11 19.46
N GLN A 235 -7.08 7.73 20.34
CA GLN A 235 -7.44 7.93 21.76
C GLN A 235 -8.71 8.78 21.86
N VAL A 236 -9.67 8.34 22.69
CA VAL A 236 -10.86 9.12 23.01
C VAL A 236 -10.46 10.29 23.89
N ILE A 237 -10.78 11.51 23.45
CA ILE A 237 -10.50 12.76 24.18
C ILE A 237 -11.72 13.15 25.02
N VAL A 238 -12.92 12.98 24.47
CA VAL A 238 -14.19 13.20 25.17
C VAL A 238 -15.26 12.27 24.59
N GLU A 239 -16.05 11.65 25.46
CA GLU A 239 -17.18 10.79 25.08
C GLU A 239 -18.45 11.61 24.83
N GLU A 240 -19.35 11.08 24.01
CA GLU A 240 -20.68 11.66 23.82
C GLU A 240 -21.41 11.80 25.15
N GLY A 241 -21.99 12.98 25.41
CA GLY A 241 -22.67 13.30 26.67
C GLY A 241 -21.73 13.71 27.81
N GLN A 242 -20.41 13.72 27.62
CA GLN A 242 -19.45 14.17 28.63
C GLN A 242 -19.26 15.70 28.61
N LEU A 243 -19.06 16.30 29.79
CA LEU A 243 -18.76 17.72 29.94
C LEU A 243 -17.34 18.03 29.47
N VAL A 244 -17.20 19.03 28.60
CA VAL A 244 -15.91 19.54 28.10
C VAL A 244 -15.23 20.36 29.17
N THR A 245 -14.32 19.72 29.90
CA THR A 245 -13.49 20.36 30.94
C THR A 245 -12.41 21.25 30.31
N PRO A 246 -11.77 22.17 31.08
CA PRO A 246 -10.65 22.99 30.59
C PRO A 246 -9.50 22.17 30.01
N GLU A 247 -9.24 21.00 30.58
CA GLU A 247 -8.20 20.09 30.11
C GLU A 247 -8.57 19.46 28.76
N ILE A 248 -9.80 18.98 28.62
CA ILE A 248 -10.33 18.45 27.35
C ILE A 248 -10.29 19.55 26.27
N TYR A 249 -10.77 20.75 26.60
CA TYR A 249 -10.79 21.89 25.68
C TYR A 249 -9.37 22.25 25.19
N ARG A 250 -8.39 22.24 26.10
CA ARG A 250 -6.98 22.46 25.78
C ARG A 250 -6.41 21.38 24.86
N GLN A 251 -6.73 20.11 25.13
CA GLN A 251 -6.32 18.99 24.27
C GLN A 251 -6.93 19.10 22.86
N LEU A 252 -8.22 19.44 22.75
CA LEU A 252 -8.90 19.68 21.46
C LEU A 252 -8.24 20.83 20.67
N LYS A 253 -7.87 21.92 21.36
CA LYS A 253 -7.13 23.04 20.78
C LYS A 253 -5.74 22.63 20.31
N LEU A 254 -5.00 21.84 21.10
CA LEU A 254 -3.67 21.34 20.79
C LEU A 254 -3.68 20.40 19.56
N LEU A 255 -4.75 19.61 19.39
CA LEU A 255 -4.97 18.77 18.21
C LEU A 255 -5.36 19.57 16.95
N GLY A 256 -5.65 20.87 17.11
CA GLY A 256 -6.11 21.75 16.05
C GLY A 256 -7.49 21.39 15.54
N LEU A 257 -8.36 20.86 16.42
CA LEU A 257 -9.76 20.54 16.13
C LEU A 257 -10.71 21.74 16.34
N MET A 258 -10.19 22.85 16.87
CA MET A 258 -10.93 24.08 17.18
C MET A 258 -10.46 25.24 16.28
N ASP A 259 -10.65 26.49 16.73
CA ASP A 259 -10.16 27.70 16.07
C ASP A 259 -8.63 27.78 16.03
N GLY A 260 -8.05 27.15 15.01
CA GLY A 260 -6.67 27.28 14.59
C GLY A 260 -6.57 27.80 13.15
N LYS A 261 -5.44 28.42 12.81
CA LYS A 261 -5.06 28.69 11.41
C LYS A 261 -4.96 27.35 10.69
N ASP A 262 -5.71 27.18 9.61
CA ASP A 262 -5.66 25.96 8.82
C ASP A 262 -4.22 25.73 8.33
N SER A 263 -3.62 24.62 8.74
CA SER A 263 -2.34 24.21 8.18
C SER A 263 -2.55 23.89 6.70
N PHE A 264 -1.74 24.49 5.82
CA PHE A 264 -1.83 24.24 4.38
C PHE A 264 -1.11 22.95 3.94
N LEU A 265 -0.33 22.35 4.85
CA LEU A 265 0.47 21.13 4.61
C LEU A 265 -0.36 19.94 4.09
N PRO A 266 -1.56 19.62 4.61
CA PRO A 266 -2.38 18.53 4.10
C PRO A 266 -2.77 18.73 2.63
N PHE A 267 -3.01 19.97 2.19
CA PHE A 267 -3.33 20.27 0.79
C PHE A 267 -2.11 20.13 -0.12
N ILE A 268 -0.90 20.47 0.35
CA ILE A 268 0.33 20.19 -0.38
C ILE A 268 0.53 18.67 -0.52
N GLY A 269 0.34 17.91 0.57
CA GLY A 269 0.40 16.45 0.53
C GLY A 269 -0.59 15.85 -0.46
N LEU A 270 -1.83 16.36 -0.47
CA LEU A 270 -2.86 15.93 -1.42
C LEU A 270 -2.50 16.29 -2.87
N LEU A 271 -1.93 17.47 -3.12
CA LEU A 271 -1.47 17.86 -4.45
C LEU A 271 -0.34 16.95 -4.93
N LEU A 272 0.66 16.67 -4.08
CA LEU A 272 1.75 15.75 -4.39
C LEU A 272 1.23 14.34 -4.70
N LEU A 273 0.30 13.82 -3.90
CA LEU A 273 -0.34 12.52 -4.15
C LEU A 273 -1.09 12.51 -5.48
N SER A 274 -1.84 13.57 -5.78
CA SER A 274 -2.60 13.71 -7.03
C SER A 274 -1.68 13.76 -8.26
N VAL A 275 -0.58 14.51 -8.17
CA VAL A 275 0.46 14.58 -9.21
C VAL A 275 1.13 13.22 -9.40
N MET A 276 1.47 12.52 -8.31
CA MET A 276 2.10 11.21 -8.36
C MET A 276 1.19 10.16 -9.00
N LEU A 277 -0.09 10.09 -8.59
CA LEU A 277 -1.07 9.17 -9.16
C LEU A 277 -1.31 9.43 -10.65
N ALA A 278 -1.49 10.69 -11.05
CA ALA A 278 -1.62 11.05 -12.45
C ALA A 278 -0.34 10.67 -13.22
N SER A 279 0.84 10.88 -12.64
CA SER A 279 2.12 10.54 -13.28
C SER A 279 2.25 9.03 -13.50
N VAL A 280 1.86 8.20 -12.53
CA VAL A 280 1.88 6.74 -12.67
C VAL A 280 0.90 6.26 -13.75
N LEU A 281 -0.31 6.83 -13.81
CA LEU A 281 -1.28 6.48 -14.86
C LEU A 281 -0.78 6.85 -16.26
N PHE A 282 -0.18 8.02 -16.42
CA PHE A 282 0.35 8.49 -17.71
C PHE A 282 1.65 7.78 -18.09
N ALA A 283 2.62 7.66 -17.18
CA ALA A 283 3.86 6.95 -17.43
C ALA A 283 3.62 5.46 -17.66
N GLY A 284 2.72 4.85 -16.88
CA GLY A 284 2.29 3.47 -17.06
C GLY A 284 1.63 3.25 -18.42
N HIS A 285 0.82 4.18 -18.90
CA HIS A 285 0.32 4.14 -20.27
C HIS A 285 1.44 4.15 -21.32
N MET A 286 2.47 4.98 -21.13
CA MET A 286 3.58 5.12 -22.09
C MET A 286 4.53 3.91 -22.08
N HIS A 287 4.83 3.36 -20.91
CA HIS A 287 5.82 2.28 -20.75
C HIS A 287 5.24 0.88 -20.90
N LEU A 288 3.94 0.68 -20.62
CA LEU A 288 3.26 -0.62 -20.82
C LEU A 288 2.69 -0.79 -22.23
N LEU A 289 2.98 0.14 -23.15
CA LEU A 289 2.86 -0.10 -24.57
C LEU A 289 3.97 -1.07 -24.95
N GLY A 290 3.62 -2.33 -25.25
CA GLY A 290 4.54 -3.22 -25.95
C GLY A 290 5.08 -2.50 -27.18
N ARG A 291 6.37 -2.70 -27.49
CA ARG A 291 7.12 -2.05 -28.59
C ARG A 291 6.41 -2.09 -29.96
N GLU A 292 5.39 -2.94 -30.12
CA GLU A 292 4.66 -3.19 -31.36
C GLU A 292 3.34 -2.40 -31.52
N ARG A 293 2.82 -1.72 -30.49
CA ARG A 293 1.53 -1.00 -30.59
C ARG A 293 1.75 0.51 -30.67
N LYS A 294 1.44 1.12 -31.82
CA LYS A 294 1.43 2.59 -32.01
C LYS A 294 0.65 3.26 -30.87
N GLU A 295 1.25 4.30 -30.28
CA GLU A 295 0.65 5.11 -29.21
C GLU A 295 -0.76 5.58 -29.58
N ASN A 296 -1.80 5.00 -28.96
CA ASN A 296 -3.17 5.34 -29.26
C ASN A 296 -3.72 6.34 -28.24
N ARG A 297 -3.95 7.60 -28.66
CA ARG A 297 -4.60 8.64 -27.82
C ARG A 297 -5.93 8.15 -27.23
N ARG A 298 -6.64 7.32 -28.00
CA ARG A 298 -7.91 6.71 -27.62
C ARG A 298 -7.76 5.84 -26.38
N ASP A 299 -6.73 5.01 -26.32
CA ASP A 299 -6.48 4.10 -25.20
C ASP A 299 -6.18 4.88 -23.90
N LEU A 300 -5.40 5.97 -23.98
CA LEU A 300 -5.11 6.82 -22.82
C LEU A 300 -6.39 7.48 -22.30
N PHE A 301 -7.19 8.03 -23.21
CA PHE A 301 -8.46 8.67 -22.87
C PHE A 301 -9.42 7.67 -22.21
N ILE A 302 -9.52 6.46 -22.74
CA ILE A 302 -10.35 5.39 -22.16
C ILE A 302 -9.84 4.98 -20.78
N SER A 303 -8.53 4.81 -20.59
CA SER A 303 -7.98 4.49 -19.26
C SER A 303 -8.36 5.55 -18.22
N ILE A 304 -8.24 6.82 -18.58
CA ILE A 304 -8.56 7.94 -17.69
C ILE A 304 -10.06 8.05 -17.47
N LEU A 305 -10.87 7.83 -18.50
CA LEU A 305 -12.32 7.83 -18.37
C LEU A 305 -12.81 6.70 -17.45
N ILE A 306 -12.29 5.48 -17.60
CA ILE A 306 -12.57 4.37 -16.68
C ILE A 306 -12.17 4.78 -15.26
N PHE A 307 -10.94 5.28 -15.07
CA PHE A 307 -10.45 5.72 -13.77
C PHE A 307 -11.37 6.77 -13.12
N LEU A 308 -11.80 7.78 -13.87
CA LEU A 308 -12.71 8.82 -13.40
C LEU A 308 -14.11 8.30 -13.07
N ILE A 309 -14.63 7.33 -13.82
CA ILE A 309 -15.92 6.68 -13.49
C ILE A 309 -15.82 6.01 -12.12
N GLY A 310 -14.76 5.24 -11.86
CA GLY A 310 -14.59 4.61 -10.54
C GLY A 310 -14.33 5.63 -9.43
N LEU A 311 -13.58 6.70 -9.71
CA LEU A 311 -13.40 7.81 -8.76
C LEU A 311 -14.75 8.47 -8.41
N GLY A 312 -15.61 8.67 -9.40
CA GLY A 312 -16.97 9.17 -9.22
C GLY A 312 -17.83 8.22 -8.38
N ILE A 313 -17.80 6.91 -8.66
CA ILE A 313 -18.52 5.90 -7.86
C ILE A 313 -18.01 5.90 -6.41
N MET A 314 -16.69 5.89 -6.17
CA MET A 314 -16.12 5.99 -4.82
C MET A 314 -16.64 7.23 -4.11
N LYS A 315 -16.64 8.39 -4.79
CA LYS A 315 -17.09 9.63 -4.18
C LYS A 315 -18.59 9.60 -3.84
N VAL A 316 -19.43 9.07 -4.72
CA VAL A 316 -20.86 8.88 -4.46
C VAL A 316 -21.07 7.96 -3.25
N LEU A 317 -20.36 6.85 -3.17
CA LEU A 317 -20.42 5.95 -2.01
C LEU A 317 -19.97 6.64 -0.72
N SER A 318 -18.92 7.48 -0.77
CA SER A 318 -18.43 8.21 0.41
C SER A 318 -19.44 9.21 1.01
N PHE A 319 -20.48 9.60 0.24
CA PHE A 319 -21.53 10.47 0.75
C PHE A 319 -22.68 9.72 1.44
N VAL A 320 -22.74 8.39 1.33
CA VAL A 320 -23.73 7.58 2.02
C VAL A 320 -23.27 7.40 3.46
N LYS A 321 -23.71 8.31 4.35
CA LYS A 321 -23.42 8.24 5.79
C LYS A 321 -24.32 7.20 6.46
N ASN A 322 -23.71 6.26 7.19
CA ASN A 322 -24.41 5.34 8.08
C ASN A 322 -23.53 5.08 9.30
N ASP A 323 -23.93 5.60 10.46
CA ASP A 323 -23.12 5.55 11.69
C ASP A 323 -22.91 4.12 12.22
N ALA A 324 -23.67 3.14 11.71
CA ALA A 324 -23.58 1.74 12.13
C ALA A 324 -22.83 0.83 11.13
N PHE A 325 -22.66 1.24 9.86
CA PHE A 325 -22.15 0.34 8.83
C PHE A 325 -21.33 1.05 7.74
N GLU A 326 -20.08 0.61 7.55
CA GLU A 326 -19.22 1.10 6.46
C GLU A 326 -19.70 0.61 5.08
N ILE A 327 -19.97 1.54 4.16
CA ILE A 327 -20.36 1.18 2.77
C ILE A 327 -19.17 0.89 1.84
N THR A 328 -17.94 1.05 2.33
CA THR A 328 -16.68 0.90 1.60
C THR A 328 -16.61 -0.38 0.77
N PHE A 329 -17.07 -1.50 1.35
CA PHE A 329 -17.02 -2.82 0.73
C PHE A 329 -18.01 -3.01 -0.44
N LEU A 330 -18.87 -2.03 -0.73
CA LEU A 330 -19.76 -2.05 -1.89
C LEU A 330 -19.06 -1.55 -3.18
N PHE A 331 -17.90 -0.90 -3.07
CA PHE A 331 -17.21 -0.35 -4.24
C PHE A 331 -16.89 -1.45 -5.28
N PRO A 332 -17.32 -1.31 -6.55
CA PRO A 332 -17.15 -2.33 -7.59
C PRO A 332 -15.71 -2.37 -8.13
N ALA A 333 -14.76 -2.78 -7.29
CA ALA A 333 -13.33 -2.70 -7.55
C ALA A 333 -12.89 -3.48 -8.80
N ALA A 334 -13.51 -4.63 -9.08
CA ALA A 334 -13.17 -5.48 -10.23
C ALA A 334 -13.54 -4.87 -11.59
N MET A 335 -14.40 -3.85 -11.62
CA MET A 335 -14.77 -3.15 -12.85
C MET A 335 -13.55 -2.58 -13.59
N GLY A 336 -12.54 -2.10 -12.87
CA GLY A 336 -11.35 -1.47 -13.45
C GLY A 336 -10.52 -2.44 -14.29
N VAL A 337 -10.23 -3.62 -13.73
CA VAL A 337 -9.54 -4.71 -14.45
C VAL A 337 -10.41 -5.22 -15.59
N MET A 338 -11.70 -5.48 -15.35
CA MET A 338 -12.61 -6.01 -16.36
C MET A 338 -12.70 -5.10 -17.59
N LEU A 339 -13.01 -3.81 -17.39
CA LEU A 339 -13.07 -2.83 -18.49
C LEU A 339 -11.69 -2.63 -19.13
N GLY A 340 -10.62 -2.54 -18.33
CA GLY A 340 -9.26 -2.39 -18.84
C GLY A 340 -8.85 -3.52 -19.78
N LYS A 341 -9.11 -4.78 -19.39
CA LYS A 341 -8.81 -5.97 -20.20
C LYS A 341 -9.67 -6.05 -21.46
N LEU A 342 -10.95 -5.69 -21.38
CA LEU A 342 -11.88 -5.78 -22.53
C LEU A 342 -11.68 -4.66 -23.56
N LEU A 343 -11.31 -3.45 -23.12
CA LEU A 343 -11.23 -2.26 -23.98
C LEU A 343 -9.81 -1.89 -24.40
N ILE A 344 -8.79 -2.26 -23.61
CA ILE A 344 -7.43 -1.73 -23.80
C ILE A 344 -6.35 -2.82 -23.66
N SER A 345 -5.98 -3.16 -22.42
CA SER A 345 -5.06 -4.23 -22.05
C SER A 345 -5.18 -4.54 -20.56
N GLU A 346 -4.89 -5.79 -20.20
CA GLU A 346 -4.91 -6.26 -18.81
C GLU A 346 -4.02 -5.41 -17.89
N ALA A 347 -2.79 -5.12 -18.32
CA ALA A 347 -1.83 -4.33 -17.54
C ALA A 347 -2.35 -2.91 -17.20
N LYS A 348 -3.08 -2.27 -18.11
CA LYS A 348 -3.69 -0.95 -17.86
C LYS A 348 -4.86 -1.05 -16.88
N GLY A 349 -5.66 -2.12 -16.96
CA GLY A 349 -6.72 -2.40 -15.99
C GLY A 349 -6.20 -2.61 -14.57
N ILE A 350 -5.06 -3.30 -14.43
CA ILE A 350 -4.35 -3.48 -13.16
C ILE A 350 -3.90 -2.12 -12.60
N LEU A 351 -3.25 -1.28 -13.41
CA LEU A 351 -2.82 0.06 -12.98
C LEU A 351 -3.97 0.94 -12.48
N ILE A 352 -5.10 0.95 -13.20
CA ILE A 352 -6.30 1.70 -12.79
C ILE A 352 -6.77 1.23 -11.41
N THR A 353 -6.77 -0.09 -11.18
CA THR A 353 -7.22 -0.70 -9.93
C THR A 353 -6.28 -0.37 -8.77
N ILE A 354 -4.97 -0.38 -8.99
CA ILE A 354 -3.97 0.05 -8.00
C ILE A 354 -4.19 1.53 -7.64
N ALA A 355 -4.41 2.38 -8.64
CA ALA A 355 -4.68 3.79 -8.40
C ALA A 355 -6.00 4.00 -7.62
N TRP A 356 -7.04 3.21 -7.89
CA TRP A 356 -8.27 3.21 -7.09
C TRP A 356 -8.06 2.74 -5.67
N ALA A 357 -7.25 1.70 -5.43
CA ALA A 357 -6.93 1.26 -4.09
C ALA A 357 -6.30 2.38 -3.25
N LEU A 358 -5.35 3.12 -3.83
CA LEU A 358 -4.73 4.29 -3.19
C LEU A 358 -5.75 5.41 -2.95
N CYS A 359 -6.58 5.75 -3.94
CA CYS A 359 -7.64 6.76 -3.76
C CYS A 359 -8.63 6.34 -2.67
N GLY A 360 -9.00 5.06 -2.61
CA GLY A 360 -9.93 4.51 -1.63
C GLY A 360 -9.42 4.68 -0.19
N THR A 361 -8.11 4.60 0.05
CA THR A 361 -7.55 4.89 1.39
C THR A 361 -7.84 6.32 1.84
N VAL A 362 -7.90 7.28 0.93
CA VAL A 362 -8.18 8.69 1.26
C VAL A 362 -9.68 8.96 1.28
N ILE A 363 -10.43 8.45 0.30
CA ILE A 363 -11.85 8.76 0.13
C ILE A 363 -12.72 8.12 1.22
N PHE A 364 -12.38 6.93 1.69
CA PHE A 364 -13.11 6.22 2.75
C PHE A 364 -12.53 6.46 4.15
N ASN A 365 -11.78 7.55 4.35
CA ASN A 365 -11.16 7.85 5.65
C ASN A 365 -12.11 8.40 6.73
N GLY A 366 -13.38 8.65 6.41
CA GLY A 366 -14.33 9.34 7.30
C GLY A 366 -14.57 8.62 8.64
N GLU A 367 -14.48 7.29 8.68
CA GLU A 367 -14.63 6.49 9.90
C GLU A 367 -13.28 6.12 10.55
N SER A 368 -12.16 6.45 9.88
CA SER A 368 -10.82 6.19 10.42
C SER A 368 -10.41 7.27 11.39
N SER A 369 -9.70 6.89 12.46
CA SER A 369 -9.02 7.85 13.33
C SER A 369 -7.80 8.52 12.67
N GLY A 370 -7.52 8.26 11.39
CA GLY A 370 -6.37 8.79 10.66
C GLY A 370 -6.72 9.27 9.25
N ALA A 371 -5.74 9.86 8.58
CA ALA A 371 -5.92 10.37 7.22
C ALA A 371 -6.15 9.27 6.16
N PHE A 372 -5.83 8.01 6.47
CA PHE A 372 -5.88 6.88 5.52
C PHE A 372 -6.61 5.65 6.11
N HIS A 373 -7.61 5.15 5.39
CA HIS A 373 -8.31 3.89 5.64
C HIS A 373 -7.62 2.73 4.92
N ILE A 374 -6.57 2.17 5.52
CA ILE A 374 -5.70 1.17 4.87
C ILE A 374 -6.47 -0.11 4.49
N THR A 375 -7.42 -0.54 5.33
CA THR A 375 -8.30 -1.70 5.08
C THR A 375 -9.13 -1.54 3.81
N ALA A 376 -9.58 -0.31 3.49
CA ALA A 376 -10.27 -0.02 2.23
C ALA A 376 -9.35 -0.27 1.03
N GLY A 377 -8.11 0.23 1.10
CA GLY A 377 -7.12 0.06 0.02
C GLY A 377 -6.79 -1.41 -0.23
N ILE A 378 -6.55 -2.19 0.83
CA ILE A 378 -6.28 -3.63 0.73
C ILE A 378 -7.47 -4.36 0.09
N TYR A 379 -8.68 -4.07 0.56
CA TYR A 379 -9.91 -4.67 0.01
C TYR A 379 -10.07 -4.36 -1.48
N ILE A 380 -9.98 -3.10 -1.89
CA ILE A 380 -10.15 -2.67 -3.29
C ILE A 380 -9.10 -3.34 -4.18
N LEU A 381 -7.85 -3.44 -3.72
CA LEU A 381 -6.78 -4.06 -4.48
C LEU A 381 -7.03 -5.56 -4.71
N LEU A 382 -7.29 -6.32 -3.64
CA LEU A 382 -7.49 -7.77 -3.73
C LEU A 382 -8.78 -8.11 -4.48
N SER A 383 -9.86 -7.39 -4.19
CA SER A 383 -11.14 -7.52 -4.89
C SER A 383 -10.97 -7.27 -6.39
N GLY A 384 -10.31 -6.16 -6.75
CA GLY A 384 -10.19 -5.76 -8.14
C GLY A 384 -9.36 -6.71 -8.99
N LEU A 385 -8.21 -7.15 -8.46
CA LEU A 385 -7.29 -8.05 -9.16
C LEU A 385 -7.82 -9.49 -9.28
N SER A 386 -8.74 -9.92 -8.39
CA SER A 386 -9.27 -11.28 -8.40
C SER A 386 -9.99 -11.66 -9.71
N SER A 387 -10.56 -10.67 -10.41
CA SER A 387 -11.26 -10.90 -11.69
C SER A 387 -10.36 -11.39 -12.83
N ILE A 388 -9.03 -11.22 -12.73
CA ILE A 388 -8.07 -11.62 -13.77
C ILE A 388 -8.15 -13.12 -14.05
N VAL A 389 -8.35 -13.94 -13.01
CA VAL A 389 -8.30 -15.41 -13.08
C VAL A 389 -9.31 -15.99 -14.08
N PHE A 390 -10.49 -15.39 -14.19
CA PHE A 390 -11.58 -15.89 -15.05
C PHE A 390 -11.64 -15.25 -16.44
N LEU A 391 -10.97 -14.10 -16.64
CA LEU A 391 -10.98 -13.41 -17.93
C LEU A 391 -9.95 -14.05 -18.87
N THR A 392 -10.37 -14.47 -20.06
CA THR A 392 -9.48 -14.98 -21.12
C THR A 392 -9.53 -14.08 -22.36
N ASN A 393 -8.91 -14.46 -23.48
CA ASN A 393 -9.02 -13.69 -24.73
C ASN A 393 -10.40 -13.79 -25.40
N ARG A 394 -11.25 -14.75 -24.95
CA ARG A 394 -12.61 -15.01 -25.42
C ARG A 394 -13.61 -14.81 -24.28
N ASN A 395 -13.93 -13.55 -23.98
CA ASN A 395 -14.87 -13.21 -22.91
C ASN A 395 -16.28 -13.01 -23.47
N HIS A 396 -17.21 -13.90 -23.08
CA HIS A 396 -18.65 -13.72 -23.28
C HIS A 396 -19.27 -13.02 -22.05
N ARG A 397 -20.50 -12.50 -22.17
CA ARG A 397 -21.24 -11.92 -21.02
C ARG A 397 -21.31 -12.87 -19.83
N SER A 398 -21.48 -14.18 -20.09
CA SER A 398 -21.50 -15.21 -19.05
C SER A 398 -20.17 -15.31 -18.29
N LYS A 399 -19.02 -15.18 -18.97
CA LYS A 399 -17.70 -15.18 -18.30
C LYS A 399 -17.48 -13.96 -17.44
N ILE A 400 -17.93 -12.78 -17.89
CA ILE A 400 -17.84 -11.54 -17.09
C ILE A 400 -18.69 -11.70 -15.82
N PHE A 401 -19.89 -12.27 -15.95
CA PHE A 401 -20.75 -12.56 -14.80
C PHE A 401 -20.15 -13.60 -13.84
N GLN A 402 -19.58 -14.69 -14.36
CA GLN A 402 -18.85 -15.69 -13.57
C GLN A 402 -17.66 -15.08 -12.83
N ALA A 403 -16.91 -14.19 -13.48
CA ALA A 403 -15.84 -13.44 -12.83
C ALA A 403 -16.38 -12.57 -11.68
N GLY A 404 -17.55 -11.94 -11.84
CA GLY A 404 -18.22 -11.21 -10.75
C GLY A 404 -18.60 -12.09 -9.57
N LEU A 405 -19.16 -13.28 -9.81
CA LEU A 405 -19.47 -14.26 -8.75
C LEU A 405 -18.21 -14.74 -8.01
N PHE A 406 -17.12 -14.97 -8.74
CA PHE A 406 -15.83 -15.32 -8.15
C PHE A 406 -15.28 -14.18 -7.29
N VAL A 407 -15.34 -12.93 -7.78
CA VAL A 407 -14.96 -11.74 -7.02
C VAL A 407 -15.79 -11.65 -5.73
N SER A 408 -17.09 -11.95 -5.77
CA SER A 408 -17.93 -11.98 -4.56
C SER A 408 -17.44 -12.99 -3.52
N ALA A 409 -17.03 -14.19 -3.95
CA ALA A 409 -16.46 -15.19 -3.03
C ALA A 409 -15.11 -14.74 -2.45
N VAL A 410 -14.24 -14.13 -3.27
CA VAL A 410 -12.98 -13.55 -2.80
C VAL A 410 -13.22 -12.40 -1.83
N ASN A 411 -14.22 -11.54 -2.11
CA ASN A 411 -14.59 -10.44 -1.22
C ASN A 411 -15.00 -10.93 0.16
N ILE A 412 -15.79 -12.02 0.25
CA ILE A 412 -16.13 -12.64 1.53
C ILE A 412 -14.85 -13.06 2.27
N ALA A 413 -13.95 -13.80 1.60
CA ALA A 413 -12.71 -14.25 2.21
C ALA A 413 -11.80 -13.10 2.68
N VAL A 414 -11.67 -12.04 1.88
CA VAL A 414 -10.88 -10.84 2.22
C VAL A 414 -11.51 -10.12 3.41
N ILE A 415 -12.83 -9.91 3.40
CA ILE A 415 -13.55 -9.27 4.50
C ILE A 415 -13.39 -10.08 5.79
N THR A 416 -13.55 -11.40 5.74
CA THR A 416 -13.32 -12.27 6.91
C THR A 416 -11.89 -12.12 7.42
N ALA A 417 -10.89 -12.14 6.53
CA ALA A 417 -9.49 -11.98 6.93
C ALA A 417 -9.22 -10.61 7.58
N LEU A 418 -9.75 -9.52 7.01
CA LEU A 418 -9.58 -8.17 7.53
C LEU A 418 -10.17 -7.99 8.93
N PHE A 419 -11.28 -8.66 9.26
CA PHE A 419 -11.87 -8.61 10.60
C PHE A 419 -11.27 -9.62 11.60
N PHE A 420 -10.80 -10.78 11.15
CA PHE A 420 -10.28 -11.81 12.05
C PHE A 420 -8.84 -11.54 12.50
N ILE A 421 -8.00 -10.94 11.65
CA ILE A 421 -6.61 -10.62 12.00
C ILE A 421 -6.53 -9.73 13.26
N PRO A 422 -7.35 -8.67 13.40
CA PRO A 422 -7.36 -7.84 14.62
C PRO A 422 -8.23 -8.40 15.76
N ASP A 423 -8.73 -9.64 15.67
CA ASP A 423 -9.74 -10.24 16.58
C ASP A 423 -10.99 -9.35 16.78
N SER A 424 -11.47 -8.73 15.69
CA SER A 424 -12.66 -7.88 15.73
C SER A 424 -13.94 -8.71 15.80
N ARG A 425 -14.39 -9.00 17.02
CA ARG A 425 -15.63 -9.77 17.25
C ARG A 425 -16.87 -8.91 17.04
N MET A 426 -17.52 -9.11 15.89
CA MET A 426 -18.77 -8.42 15.55
C MET A 426 -20.01 -9.31 15.74
N SER A 427 -21.19 -8.69 15.80
CA SER A 427 -22.46 -9.45 15.78
C SER A 427 -22.70 -10.09 14.40
N ALA A 428 -23.49 -11.16 14.35
CA ALA A 428 -23.83 -11.85 13.11
C ALA A 428 -24.47 -10.91 12.06
N LEU A 429 -25.21 -9.90 12.50
CA LEU A 429 -25.82 -8.89 11.63
C LEU A 429 -24.76 -8.06 10.90
N HIS A 430 -23.70 -7.63 11.60
CA HIS A 430 -22.62 -6.84 10.98
C HIS A 430 -21.82 -7.67 9.98
N TYR A 431 -21.50 -8.92 10.30
CA TYR A 431 -20.89 -9.84 9.33
C TYR A 431 -21.79 -10.03 8.10
N GLY A 432 -23.09 -10.22 8.30
CA GLY A 432 -24.06 -10.35 7.21
C GLY A 432 -24.10 -9.12 6.29
N TYR A 433 -24.08 -7.91 6.87
CA TYR A 433 -24.03 -6.67 6.10
C TYR A 433 -22.74 -6.56 5.26
N TYR A 434 -21.57 -6.79 5.84
CA TYR A 434 -20.31 -6.69 5.11
C TYR A 434 -20.17 -7.76 4.02
N TYR A 435 -20.64 -8.99 4.28
CA TYR A 435 -20.69 -10.00 3.23
C TYR A 435 -21.67 -9.62 2.11
N LEU A 436 -22.83 -9.03 2.44
CA LEU A 436 -23.78 -8.60 1.42
C LEU A 436 -23.21 -7.47 0.55
N THR A 437 -22.55 -6.48 1.14
CA THR A 437 -21.87 -5.40 0.40
C THR A 437 -20.72 -5.95 -0.45
N GLY A 438 -19.91 -6.87 0.08
CA GLY A 438 -18.85 -7.54 -0.67
C GLY A 438 -19.38 -8.39 -1.83
N ILE A 439 -20.49 -9.10 -1.66
CA ILE A 439 -21.19 -9.81 -2.74
C ILE A 439 -21.69 -8.81 -3.77
N GLY A 440 -22.34 -7.74 -3.31
CA GLY A 440 -22.84 -6.64 -4.14
C GLY A 440 -21.75 -5.97 -4.96
N SER A 441 -20.54 -5.80 -4.42
CA SER A 441 -19.37 -5.28 -5.14
C SER A 441 -18.96 -6.20 -6.30
N GLY A 442 -18.88 -7.51 -6.07
CA GLY A 442 -18.47 -8.48 -7.11
C GLY A 442 -19.49 -8.58 -8.25
N ILE A 443 -20.77 -8.79 -7.91
CA ILE A 443 -21.86 -8.84 -8.90
C ILE A 443 -22.01 -7.48 -9.59
N GLY A 444 -21.99 -6.39 -8.81
CA GLY A 444 -22.07 -5.02 -9.31
C GLY A 444 -20.95 -4.68 -10.29
N SER A 445 -19.73 -5.14 -10.03
CA SER A 445 -18.59 -4.99 -10.97
C SER A 445 -18.88 -5.61 -12.33
N ALA A 446 -19.43 -6.83 -12.36
CA ALA A 446 -19.78 -7.51 -13.61
C ALA A 446 -20.96 -6.84 -14.33
N VAL A 447 -22.01 -6.47 -13.59
CA VAL A 447 -23.19 -5.78 -14.15
C VAL A 447 -22.81 -4.44 -14.74
N LEU A 448 -22.04 -3.62 -14.00
CA LEU A 448 -21.56 -2.33 -14.48
C LEU A 448 -20.64 -2.49 -15.69
N THR A 449 -19.73 -3.47 -15.69
CA THR A 449 -18.88 -3.76 -16.84
C THR A 449 -19.73 -4.07 -18.08
N ILE A 450 -20.70 -4.99 -17.97
CA ILE A 450 -21.57 -5.37 -19.09
C ILE A 450 -22.43 -4.20 -19.56
N GLY A 451 -22.93 -3.37 -18.63
CA GLY A 451 -23.77 -2.21 -18.93
C GLY A 451 -23.01 -1.06 -19.57
N ILE A 452 -21.76 -0.82 -19.15
CA ILE A 452 -20.93 0.30 -19.60
C ILE A 452 -20.22 -0.01 -20.93
N LEU A 453 -19.85 -1.27 -21.18
CA LEU A 453 -19.08 -1.69 -22.34
C LEU A 453 -19.66 -1.21 -23.70
N PRO A 454 -20.98 -1.30 -23.98
CA PRO A 454 -21.55 -0.85 -25.25
C PRO A 454 -21.36 0.64 -25.52
N PHE A 455 -21.32 1.48 -24.48
CA PHE A 455 -21.08 2.91 -24.61
C PHE A 455 -19.65 3.22 -25.03
N PHE A 456 -18.68 2.43 -24.54
CA PHE A 456 -17.30 2.53 -25.00
C PHE A 456 -17.14 2.01 -26.43
N GLU A 457 -17.78 0.89 -26.76
CA GLU A 457 -17.75 0.32 -28.12
C GLU A 457 -18.31 1.32 -29.14
N ALA A 458 -19.49 1.90 -28.86
CA ALA A 458 -20.14 2.87 -29.74
C ALA A 458 -19.41 4.22 -29.76
N GLY A 459 -19.00 4.74 -28.60
CA GLY A 459 -18.36 6.06 -28.48
C GLY A 459 -16.95 6.13 -29.07
N PHE A 460 -16.20 5.02 -29.03
CA PHE A 460 -14.80 4.97 -29.49
C PHE A 460 -14.57 4.10 -30.72
N GLY A 461 -15.63 3.48 -31.27
CA GLY A 461 -15.53 2.55 -32.39
C GLY A 461 -14.56 1.41 -32.08
N ILE A 462 -14.66 0.84 -30.88
CA ILE A 462 -13.81 -0.28 -30.45
C ILE A 462 -14.45 -1.58 -30.86
N LEU A 463 -13.73 -2.33 -31.69
CA LEU A 463 -14.10 -3.71 -32.01
C LEU A 463 -13.67 -4.63 -30.86
N SER A 464 -14.57 -4.84 -29.91
CA SER A 464 -14.35 -5.76 -28.80
C SER A 464 -14.55 -7.22 -29.24
N SER A 465 -14.00 -8.17 -28.48
CA SER A 465 -14.28 -9.60 -28.68
C SER A 465 -15.79 -9.89 -28.59
N MET A 466 -16.52 -9.15 -27.75
CA MET A 466 -17.98 -9.28 -27.62
C MET A 466 -18.70 -8.90 -28.92
N LYS A 467 -18.31 -7.79 -29.54
CA LYS A 467 -18.90 -7.36 -30.81
C LYS A 467 -18.57 -8.34 -31.94
N LEU A 468 -17.35 -8.87 -31.97
CA LEU A 468 -16.97 -9.92 -32.92
C LEU A 468 -17.84 -11.19 -32.76
N ILE A 469 -18.08 -11.63 -31.52
CA ILE A 469 -18.96 -12.78 -31.24
C ILE A 469 -20.40 -12.52 -31.69
N GLU A 470 -20.92 -11.31 -31.48
CA GLU A 470 -22.25 -10.91 -31.97
C GLU A 470 -22.33 -11.02 -33.50
N LEU A 471 -21.32 -10.52 -34.20
CA LEU A 471 -21.23 -10.57 -35.66
C LEU A 471 -20.97 -11.98 -36.22
N ALA A 472 -20.42 -12.88 -35.41
CA ALA A 472 -20.23 -14.29 -35.75
C ALA A 472 -21.53 -15.12 -35.66
N ASN A 473 -22.60 -14.57 -35.06
CA ASN A 473 -23.86 -15.28 -34.91
C ASN A 473 -24.51 -15.52 -36.29
N PRO A 474 -24.81 -16.77 -36.70
CA PRO A 474 -25.46 -17.06 -37.98
C PRO A 474 -26.82 -16.37 -38.17
N ASN A 475 -27.48 -15.98 -37.07
CA ASN A 475 -28.73 -15.23 -37.10
C ASN A 475 -28.55 -13.72 -37.29
N HIS A 476 -27.30 -13.22 -37.35
CA HIS A 476 -27.04 -11.82 -37.64
C HIS A 476 -27.64 -11.46 -39.02
N PRO A 477 -28.44 -10.38 -39.16
CA PRO A 477 -29.25 -10.13 -40.35
C PRO A 477 -28.46 -10.15 -41.66
N LEU A 478 -27.26 -9.56 -41.67
CA LEU A 478 -26.43 -9.53 -42.87
C LEU A 478 -25.79 -10.88 -43.19
N LEU A 479 -25.36 -11.63 -42.16
CA LEU A 479 -24.78 -12.96 -42.37
C LEU A 479 -25.83 -13.95 -42.88
N LYS A 480 -27.05 -13.88 -42.32
CA LYS A 480 -28.20 -14.62 -42.80
C LYS A 480 -28.55 -14.26 -44.25
N LYS A 481 -28.43 -12.98 -44.63
CA LYS A 481 -28.64 -12.54 -46.00
C LYS A 481 -27.60 -13.11 -46.97
N ILE A 482 -26.33 -13.16 -46.59
CA ILE A 482 -25.29 -13.81 -47.40
C ILE A 482 -25.61 -15.30 -47.57
N LEU A 483 -26.01 -15.98 -46.50
CA LEU A 483 -26.44 -17.38 -46.53
C LEU A 483 -27.64 -17.62 -47.49
N THR A 484 -28.63 -16.73 -47.51
CA THR A 484 -29.82 -16.89 -48.37
C THR A 484 -29.59 -16.50 -49.82
N ASP A 485 -28.89 -15.39 -50.05
CA ASP A 485 -28.77 -14.78 -51.38
C ASP A 485 -27.57 -15.34 -52.17
N ALA A 486 -26.53 -15.80 -51.47
CA ALA A 486 -25.29 -16.33 -52.05
C ALA A 486 -24.76 -17.53 -51.21
N PRO A 487 -25.47 -18.68 -51.19
CA PRO A 487 -25.15 -19.80 -50.31
C PRO A 487 -23.76 -20.42 -50.58
N GLY A 488 -23.31 -20.45 -51.83
CA GLY A 488 -21.98 -20.91 -52.19
C GLY A 488 -20.88 -20.03 -51.62
N THR A 489 -21.05 -18.71 -51.77
CA THR A 489 -20.17 -17.70 -51.16
C THR A 489 -20.17 -17.80 -49.63
N TYR A 490 -21.31 -18.08 -49.00
CA TYR A 490 -21.36 -18.33 -47.56
C TYR A 490 -20.49 -19.55 -47.17
N HIS A 491 -20.64 -20.67 -47.88
CA HIS A 491 -19.85 -21.87 -47.60
C HIS A 491 -18.34 -21.64 -47.80
N HIS A 492 -17.95 -20.94 -48.87
CA HIS A 492 -16.59 -20.47 -49.09
C HIS A 492 -16.08 -19.65 -47.90
N SER A 493 -16.83 -18.62 -47.52
CA SER A 493 -16.47 -17.71 -46.42
C SER A 493 -16.27 -18.44 -45.09
N VAL A 494 -17.04 -19.48 -44.80
CA VAL A 494 -16.87 -20.31 -43.60
C VAL A 494 -15.59 -21.14 -43.65
N MET A 495 -15.19 -21.67 -44.81
CA MET A 495 -13.93 -22.40 -44.95
C MET A 495 -12.73 -21.46 -44.81
N VAL A 496 -12.77 -20.30 -45.48
CA VAL A 496 -11.76 -19.24 -45.33
C VAL A 496 -11.64 -18.79 -43.87
N ALA A 497 -12.76 -18.66 -43.15
CA ALA A 497 -12.76 -18.29 -41.74
C ALA A 497 -11.98 -19.28 -40.85
N ASN A 498 -12.13 -20.59 -41.10
CA ASN A 498 -11.41 -21.62 -40.34
C ASN A 498 -9.90 -21.59 -40.63
N LEU A 499 -9.51 -21.45 -41.90
CA LEU A 499 -8.10 -21.35 -42.30
C LEU A 499 -7.45 -20.08 -41.72
N ALA A 500 -8.13 -18.94 -41.86
CA ALA A 500 -7.59 -17.64 -41.45
C ALA A 500 -7.49 -17.51 -39.92
N GLU A 501 -8.46 -18.03 -39.16
CA GLU A 501 -8.40 -18.03 -37.70
C GLU A 501 -7.22 -18.85 -37.19
N ALA A 502 -7.08 -20.11 -37.64
CA ALA A 502 -6.00 -21.00 -37.20
C ALA A 502 -4.63 -20.38 -37.50
N ALA A 503 -4.46 -19.84 -38.71
CA ALA A 503 -3.23 -19.19 -39.12
C ALA A 503 -2.92 -17.91 -38.32
N CYS A 504 -3.94 -17.09 -38.02
CA CYS A 504 -3.76 -15.90 -37.19
C CYS A 504 -3.39 -16.26 -35.73
N GLU A 505 -4.07 -17.25 -35.14
CA GLU A 505 -3.74 -17.70 -33.77
C GLU A 505 -2.30 -18.23 -33.68
N ALA A 506 -1.84 -18.96 -34.70
CA ALA A 506 -0.48 -19.52 -34.74
C ALA A 506 0.63 -18.46 -34.78
N ILE A 507 0.34 -17.25 -35.27
CA ILE A 507 1.28 -16.11 -35.30
C ILE A 507 1.02 -15.08 -34.18
N GLY A 508 0.06 -15.33 -33.28
CA GLY A 508 -0.31 -14.40 -32.21
C GLY A 508 -1.13 -13.19 -32.68
N ALA A 509 -1.67 -13.23 -33.91
CA ALA A 509 -2.61 -12.24 -34.42
C ALA A 509 -4.04 -12.51 -33.93
N ASN A 510 -4.99 -11.61 -34.22
CA ASN A 510 -6.36 -11.73 -33.74
C ASN A 510 -7.18 -12.74 -34.58
N GLY A 511 -7.14 -14.02 -34.19
CA GLY A 511 -7.89 -15.10 -34.86
C GLY A 511 -9.40 -14.88 -34.90
N LEU A 512 -10.00 -14.30 -33.85
CA LEU A 512 -11.44 -14.02 -33.84
C LEU A 512 -11.82 -12.93 -34.85
N LEU A 513 -11.00 -11.89 -35.00
CA LEU A 513 -11.16 -10.89 -36.06
C LEU A 513 -11.03 -11.53 -37.44
N ALA A 514 -10.04 -12.41 -37.63
CA ALA A 514 -9.85 -13.11 -38.89
C ALA A 514 -11.08 -13.96 -39.26
N ARG A 515 -11.59 -14.76 -38.31
CA ARG A 515 -12.81 -15.56 -38.50
C ARG A 515 -14.00 -14.72 -38.94
N VAL A 516 -14.29 -13.65 -38.18
CA VAL A 516 -15.46 -12.80 -38.44
C VAL A 516 -15.28 -11.98 -39.71
N GLY A 517 -14.07 -11.47 -39.95
CA GLY A 517 -13.72 -10.78 -41.19
C GLY A 517 -13.99 -11.65 -42.41
N SER A 518 -13.58 -12.92 -42.37
CA SER A 518 -13.83 -13.88 -43.45
C SER A 518 -15.32 -14.15 -43.68
N TYR A 519 -16.20 -14.08 -42.67
CA TYR A 519 -17.65 -14.23 -42.90
C TYR A 519 -18.25 -13.13 -43.78
N TYR A 520 -17.62 -11.95 -43.81
CA TYR A 520 -18.14 -10.77 -44.50
C TYR A 520 -17.26 -10.28 -45.65
N HIS A 521 -16.07 -10.86 -45.87
CA HIS A 521 -15.12 -10.37 -46.87
C HIS A 521 -15.73 -10.29 -48.28
N ASP A 522 -16.61 -11.25 -48.59
CA ASP A 522 -17.28 -11.42 -49.87
C ASP A 522 -18.72 -10.89 -49.90
N ALA A 523 -19.12 -10.07 -48.92
CA ALA A 523 -20.49 -9.56 -48.82
C ALA A 523 -20.97 -8.81 -50.09
N GLY A 524 -20.06 -8.31 -50.92
CA GLY A 524 -20.40 -7.66 -52.20
C GLY A 524 -20.97 -8.60 -53.25
N LYS A 525 -20.64 -9.90 -53.20
CA LYS A 525 -21.13 -10.90 -54.16
C LYS A 525 -22.65 -11.04 -54.13
N ILE A 526 -23.30 -10.68 -53.02
CA ILE A 526 -24.77 -10.70 -52.90
C ILE A 526 -25.48 -9.76 -53.89
N LYS A 527 -24.79 -8.73 -54.42
CA LYS A 527 -25.40 -7.86 -55.45
C LYS A 527 -25.66 -8.63 -56.75
N ARG A 528 -24.79 -9.60 -57.09
CA ARG A 528 -24.79 -10.32 -58.37
C ARG A 528 -24.34 -11.79 -58.19
N PRO A 529 -25.04 -12.61 -57.39
CA PRO A 529 -24.53 -13.92 -56.95
C PRO A 529 -24.16 -14.86 -58.10
N MET A 530 -24.98 -14.88 -59.16
CA MET A 530 -24.84 -15.79 -60.30
C MET A 530 -23.58 -15.56 -61.16
N TYR A 531 -22.88 -14.44 -60.98
CA TYR A 531 -21.60 -14.17 -61.64
C TYR A 531 -20.39 -14.72 -60.87
N PHE A 532 -20.60 -15.38 -59.74
CA PHE A 532 -19.53 -16.02 -58.96
C PHE A 532 -19.72 -17.53 -58.98
N ILE A 533 -18.68 -18.26 -59.40
CA ILE A 533 -18.75 -19.68 -59.76
C ILE A 533 -19.26 -20.56 -58.61
N GLU A 534 -18.94 -20.21 -57.37
CA GLU A 534 -19.35 -20.95 -56.19
C GLU A 534 -20.88 -20.95 -55.98
N ASN A 535 -21.61 -19.99 -56.57
CA ASN A 535 -23.07 -19.92 -56.51
C ASN A 535 -23.77 -20.51 -57.74
N GLN A 536 -23.02 -20.99 -58.74
CA GLN A 536 -23.56 -21.53 -59.98
C GLN A 536 -23.85 -23.03 -59.82
N ASN A 537 -25.08 -23.39 -59.47
CA ASN A 537 -25.53 -24.79 -59.41
C ASN A 537 -26.32 -25.16 -60.68
N ASN A 538 -25.78 -26.05 -61.51
CA ASN A 538 -26.43 -26.58 -62.72
C ASN A 538 -26.92 -25.53 -63.73
N ILE A 539 -26.22 -24.40 -63.84
CA ILE A 539 -26.48 -23.35 -64.82
C ILE A 539 -25.24 -23.08 -65.69
N SER A 540 -25.45 -22.59 -66.91
CA SER A 540 -24.35 -22.11 -67.75
C SER A 540 -23.72 -20.86 -67.13
N ASN A 541 -22.39 -20.75 -67.21
CA ASN A 541 -21.64 -19.65 -66.61
C ASN A 541 -21.92 -18.35 -67.39
N PRO A 542 -22.52 -17.31 -66.78
CA PRO A 542 -22.85 -16.06 -67.47
C PRO A 542 -21.65 -15.35 -68.09
N HIS A 543 -20.43 -15.61 -67.61
CA HIS A 543 -19.19 -15.07 -68.16
C HIS A 543 -18.81 -15.61 -69.54
N GLU A 544 -19.47 -16.66 -70.03
CA GLU A 544 -19.29 -17.17 -71.40
C GLU A 544 -19.93 -16.23 -72.44
N HIS A 545 -20.95 -15.47 -72.04
CA HIS A 545 -21.68 -14.54 -72.89
C HIS A 545 -21.24 -13.08 -72.72
N LEU A 546 -20.22 -12.83 -71.90
CA LEU A 546 -19.68 -11.49 -71.65
C LEU A 546 -18.28 -11.35 -72.21
N ASN A 547 -17.94 -10.13 -72.66
CA ASN A 547 -16.55 -9.84 -72.97
C ASN A 547 -15.70 -9.81 -71.68
N PRO A 548 -14.37 -10.03 -71.77
CA PRO A 548 -13.50 -10.08 -70.59
C PRO A 548 -13.51 -8.79 -69.74
N VAL A 549 -13.70 -7.63 -70.37
CA VAL A 549 -13.74 -6.32 -69.71
C VAL A 549 -15.02 -6.15 -68.86
N GLN A 550 -16.16 -6.62 -69.36
CA GLN A 550 -17.42 -6.66 -68.61
C GLN A 550 -17.34 -7.62 -67.43
N SER A 551 -16.79 -8.81 -67.65
CA SER A 551 -16.57 -9.80 -66.60
C SER A 551 -15.68 -9.26 -65.49
N ARG A 552 -14.59 -8.58 -65.86
CA ARG A 552 -13.71 -7.85 -64.95
C ARG A 552 -14.49 -6.83 -64.12
N ASN A 553 -15.28 -5.96 -64.75
CA ASN A 553 -16.01 -4.91 -64.01
C ASN A 553 -16.95 -5.49 -62.95
N ILE A 554 -17.60 -6.62 -63.25
CA ILE A 554 -18.50 -7.30 -62.31
C ILE A 554 -17.71 -7.90 -61.15
N ILE A 555 -16.61 -8.61 -61.44
CA ILE A 555 -15.82 -9.29 -60.42
C ILE A 555 -15.10 -8.27 -59.55
N ILE A 556 -14.38 -7.30 -60.12
CA ILE A 556 -13.63 -6.32 -59.32
C ILE A 556 -14.55 -5.49 -58.41
N ALA A 557 -15.80 -5.22 -58.83
CA ALA A 557 -16.74 -4.43 -58.05
C ALA A 557 -17.11 -5.07 -56.69
N HIS A 558 -16.98 -6.39 -56.48
CA HIS A 558 -17.45 -7.02 -55.24
C HIS A 558 -16.72 -6.50 -53.99
N THR A 559 -15.46 -6.09 -54.08
CA THR A 559 -14.73 -5.54 -52.92
C THR A 559 -15.30 -4.18 -52.50
N SER A 560 -15.55 -3.31 -53.48
CA SER A 560 -16.13 -1.98 -53.25
C SER A 560 -17.60 -2.06 -52.86
N ASP A 561 -18.37 -2.92 -53.55
CA ASP A 561 -19.78 -3.20 -53.24
C ASP A 561 -19.94 -3.80 -51.83
N GLY A 562 -19.03 -4.70 -51.44
CA GLY A 562 -19.01 -5.30 -50.11
C GLY A 562 -18.74 -4.27 -49.03
N ALA A 563 -17.72 -3.43 -49.21
CA ALA A 563 -17.44 -2.34 -48.28
C ALA A 563 -18.63 -1.37 -48.15
N GLU A 564 -19.27 -0.99 -49.26
CA GLU A 564 -20.48 -0.14 -49.25
C GLU A 564 -21.64 -0.78 -48.48
N ILE A 565 -21.89 -2.08 -48.69
CA ILE A 565 -22.92 -2.83 -47.96
C ILE A 565 -22.62 -2.84 -46.46
N LEU A 566 -21.37 -3.11 -46.08
CA LEU A 566 -20.96 -3.18 -44.67
C LEU A 566 -21.04 -1.80 -43.99
N GLU A 567 -20.65 -0.73 -44.68
CA GLU A 567 -20.79 0.65 -44.20
C GLU A 567 -22.27 1.02 -43.97
N LYS A 568 -23.17 0.66 -44.90
CA LYS A 568 -24.61 0.88 -44.75
C LYS A 568 -25.20 0.15 -43.54
N HIS A 569 -24.64 -1.01 -43.18
CA HIS A 569 -25.04 -1.78 -42.00
C HIS A 569 -24.31 -1.35 -40.71
N ARG A 570 -23.54 -0.26 -40.75
CA ARG A 570 -22.75 0.26 -39.61
C ARG A 570 -21.82 -0.80 -39.01
N MET A 571 -21.24 -1.65 -39.86
CA MET A 571 -20.27 -2.66 -39.45
C MET A 571 -18.97 -2.01 -38.97
N PRO A 572 -18.20 -2.68 -38.08
CA PRO A 572 -16.90 -2.17 -37.63
C PRO A 572 -15.95 -1.89 -38.80
N LYS A 573 -15.14 -0.83 -38.67
CA LYS A 573 -14.24 -0.36 -39.74
C LYS A 573 -13.24 -1.44 -40.16
N GLU A 574 -12.82 -2.27 -39.22
CA GLU A 574 -11.91 -3.39 -39.46
C GLU A 574 -12.54 -4.44 -40.39
N ILE A 575 -13.84 -4.73 -40.24
CA ILE A 575 -14.57 -5.68 -41.10
C ILE A 575 -14.80 -5.07 -42.49
N VAL A 576 -15.14 -3.78 -42.56
CA VAL A 576 -15.26 -3.03 -43.82
C VAL A 576 -13.91 -3.02 -44.57
N ALA A 577 -12.81 -2.79 -43.85
CA ALA A 577 -11.46 -2.78 -44.41
C ALA A 577 -11.11 -4.14 -45.01
N ILE A 578 -11.36 -5.25 -44.29
CA ILE A 578 -11.11 -6.61 -44.80
C ILE A 578 -11.87 -6.86 -46.11
N ALA A 579 -13.15 -6.49 -46.21
CA ALA A 579 -13.89 -6.65 -47.46
C ALA A 579 -13.30 -5.84 -48.63
N ARG A 580 -12.71 -4.68 -48.36
CA ARG A 580 -12.04 -3.85 -49.37
C ARG A 580 -10.63 -4.35 -49.72
N GLU A 581 -9.90 -4.87 -48.74
CA GLU A 581 -8.46 -5.15 -48.79
C GLU A 581 -8.11 -6.62 -49.12
N HIS A 582 -9.02 -7.58 -48.98
CA HIS A 582 -8.67 -9.01 -49.04
C HIS A 582 -8.07 -9.46 -50.39
N HIS A 583 -8.33 -8.75 -51.50
CA HIS A 583 -7.63 -8.98 -52.77
C HIS A 583 -6.47 -8.00 -53.03
N GLY A 584 -6.30 -6.98 -52.18
CA GLY A 584 -5.33 -5.92 -52.33
C GLY A 584 -5.40 -5.28 -53.71
N THR A 585 -4.26 -5.22 -54.40
CA THR A 585 -4.15 -4.74 -55.79
C THR A 585 -3.81 -5.87 -56.77
N SER A 586 -4.16 -7.11 -56.44
CA SER A 586 -3.84 -8.26 -57.27
C SER A 586 -4.54 -8.24 -58.62
N VAL A 587 -3.97 -8.94 -59.59
CA VAL A 587 -4.48 -9.02 -60.95
C VAL A 587 -5.56 -10.09 -61.07
N LEU A 588 -6.68 -9.77 -61.71
CA LEU A 588 -7.68 -10.74 -62.15
C LEU A 588 -7.17 -11.54 -63.37
N LYS A 589 -6.22 -12.44 -63.11
CA LYS A 589 -5.35 -13.08 -64.11
C LYS A 589 -6.10 -13.81 -65.23
N TYR A 590 -7.15 -14.58 -64.90
CA TYR A 590 -7.90 -15.36 -65.89
C TYR A 590 -8.52 -14.45 -66.98
N PHE A 591 -9.20 -13.38 -66.58
CA PHE A 591 -9.84 -12.47 -67.53
C PHE A 591 -8.85 -11.54 -68.24
N TYR A 592 -7.70 -11.23 -67.62
CA TYR A 592 -6.62 -10.52 -68.28
C TYR A 592 -6.03 -11.34 -69.44
N VAL A 593 -5.71 -12.62 -69.20
CA VAL A 593 -5.22 -13.53 -70.24
C VAL A 593 -6.27 -13.71 -71.34
N LYS A 594 -7.54 -13.95 -70.97
CA LYS A 594 -8.64 -14.07 -71.93
C LYS A 594 -8.82 -12.81 -72.79
N ALA A 595 -8.59 -11.63 -72.23
CA ALA A 595 -8.63 -10.36 -72.98
C ALA A 595 -7.48 -10.25 -74.00
N LYS A 596 -6.26 -10.64 -73.60
CA LYS A 596 -5.09 -10.69 -74.50
C LYS A 596 -5.28 -11.70 -75.62
N GLU A 597 -5.79 -12.89 -75.32
CA GLU A 597 -6.10 -13.93 -76.30
C GLU A 597 -7.20 -13.51 -77.28
N ALA A 598 -8.17 -12.71 -76.82
CA ALA A 598 -9.20 -12.10 -77.66
C ALA A 598 -8.68 -10.92 -78.52
N GLY A 599 -7.38 -10.62 -78.49
CA GLY A 599 -6.75 -9.56 -79.29
C GLY A 599 -7.03 -8.14 -78.79
N LEU A 600 -7.49 -7.97 -77.55
CA LEU A 600 -7.72 -6.65 -76.97
C LEU A 600 -6.39 -6.04 -76.49
N ASP A 601 -6.15 -4.78 -76.82
CA ASP A 601 -5.02 -4.01 -76.29
C ASP A 601 -5.33 -3.49 -74.88
N VAL A 602 -5.16 -4.36 -73.89
CA VAL A 602 -5.38 -4.06 -72.47
C VAL A 602 -4.09 -4.07 -71.66
N LYS A 603 -3.99 -3.18 -70.67
CA LYS A 603 -2.90 -3.19 -69.69
C LYS A 603 -3.25 -4.07 -68.49
N GLU A 604 -2.23 -4.65 -67.85
CA GLU A 604 -2.41 -5.47 -66.64
C GLU A 604 -3.05 -4.67 -65.49
N ASP A 605 -2.65 -3.41 -65.33
CA ASP A 605 -3.20 -2.48 -64.32
C ASP A 605 -4.71 -2.28 -64.46
N GLU A 606 -5.26 -2.40 -65.67
CA GLU A 606 -6.70 -2.31 -65.89
C GLU A 606 -7.46 -3.51 -65.36
N PHE A 607 -6.79 -4.61 -64.99
CA PHE A 607 -7.36 -5.83 -64.41
C PHE A 607 -6.97 -6.00 -62.93
N ARG A 608 -6.33 -5.00 -62.32
CA ARG A 608 -6.02 -5.01 -60.89
C ARG A 608 -7.21 -4.55 -60.05
N TYR A 609 -7.37 -5.17 -58.88
CA TYR A 609 -8.28 -4.63 -57.87
C TYR A 609 -7.81 -3.23 -57.42
N PRO A 610 -8.75 -2.32 -57.08
CA PRO A 610 -8.41 -0.95 -56.72
C PRO A 610 -7.67 -0.81 -55.38
N GLY A 611 -7.65 -1.88 -54.57
CA GLY A 611 -7.03 -1.87 -53.25
C GLY A 611 -7.82 -1.09 -52.19
N PRO A 612 -7.16 -0.67 -51.09
CA PRO A 612 -5.69 -0.71 -50.88
C PRO A 612 -5.15 -2.13 -50.63
N LYS A 613 -3.81 -2.27 -50.61
CA LYS A 613 -3.14 -3.50 -50.15
C LYS A 613 -3.53 -3.81 -48.70
N PRO A 614 -3.49 -5.09 -48.25
CA PRO A 614 -3.69 -5.44 -46.84
C PRO A 614 -2.83 -4.61 -45.90
N ARG A 615 -3.48 -3.98 -44.89
CA ARG A 615 -2.78 -3.12 -43.90
C ARG A 615 -2.56 -3.77 -42.55
N THR A 616 -3.13 -4.94 -42.33
CA THR A 616 -2.99 -5.72 -41.08
C THR A 616 -2.55 -7.15 -41.36
N LYS A 617 -1.98 -7.81 -40.34
CA LYS A 617 -1.63 -9.23 -40.42
C LYS A 617 -2.86 -10.08 -40.70
N GLU A 618 -3.99 -9.75 -40.06
CA GLU A 618 -5.26 -10.44 -40.25
C GLU A 618 -5.77 -10.32 -41.69
N ALA A 619 -5.75 -9.13 -42.29
CA ALA A 619 -6.16 -8.94 -43.68
C ALA A 619 -5.25 -9.68 -44.66
N ALA A 620 -3.93 -9.70 -44.41
CA ALA A 620 -2.97 -10.44 -45.22
C ALA A 620 -3.21 -11.96 -45.14
N VAL A 621 -3.47 -12.49 -43.95
CA VAL A 621 -3.79 -13.91 -43.75
C VAL A 621 -5.12 -14.28 -44.41
N ILE A 622 -6.16 -13.43 -44.30
CA ILE A 622 -7.43 -13.64 -45.02
C ILE A 622 -7.19 -13.66 -46.54
N SER A 623 -6.38 -12.75 -47.08
CA SER A 623 -6.02 -12.72 -48.50
C SER A 623 -5.39 -14.03 -48.99
N ILE A 624 -4.49 -14.61 -48.18
CA ILE A 624 -3.87 -15.91 -48.46
C ILE A 624 -4.91 -17.03 -48.36
N ALA A 625 -5.66 -17.08 -47.27
CA ALA A 625 -6.65 -18.12 -47.00
C ALA A 625 -7.75 -18.17 -48.08
N ASP A 626 -8.26 -17.02 -48.52
CA ASP A 626 -9.22 -16.88 -49.62
C ASP A 626 -8.68 -17.48 -50.92
N SER A 627 -7.46 -17.08 -51.30
CA SER A 627 -6.80 -17.58 -52.52
C SER A 627 -6.54 -19.09 -52.45
N VAL A 628 -6.14 -19.60 -51.28
CA VAL A 628 -5.86 -21.01 -51.06
C VAL A 628 -7.14 -21.84 -51.12
N GLU A 629 -8.20 -21.43 -50.43
CA GLU A 629 -9.50 -22.13 -50.44
C GLU A 629 -10.00 -22.29 -51.87
N ALA A 630 -10.07 -21.17 -52.60
CA ALA A 630 -10.55 -21.14 -53.97
C ALA A 630 -9.69 -22.01 -54.90
N ALA A 631 -8.36 -22.01 -54.72
CA ALA A 631 -7.46 -22.80 -55.55
C ALA A 631 -7.57 -24.30 -55.26
N VAL A 632 -7.65 -24.71 -54.00
CA VAL A 632 -7.73 -26.14 -53.62
C VAL A 632 -9.01 -26.78 -54.14
N ARG A 633 -10.13 -26.04 -54.22
CA ARG A 633 -11.40 -26.52 -54.82
C ARG A 633 -11.26 -26.96 -56.28
N THR A 634 -10.26 -26.45 -56.99
CA THR A 634 -10.02 -26.78 -58.40
C THR A 634 -9.04 -27.94 -58.61
N VAL A 635 -8.41 -28.44 -57.54
CA VAL A 635 -7.43 -29.53 -57.62
C VAL A 635 -8.16 -30.87 -57.59
N ASN A 636 -8.04 -31.62 -58.70
CA ASN A 636 -8.47 -33.02 -58.75
C ASN A 636 -7.54 -33.89 -57.89
N ASP A 637 -8.11 -34.59 -56.91
CA ASP A 637 -7.40 -35.47 -55.95
C ASP A 637 -6.23 -34.76 -55.23
N PRO A 638 -6.53 -33.90 -54.25
CA PRO A 638 -5.55 -33.08 -53.56
C PRO A 638 -4.70 -33.92 -52.60
N ASP A 639 -3.53 -34.36 -53.05
CA ASP A 639 -2.52 -34.96 -52.18
C ASP A 639 -1.76 -33.89 -51.36
N ARG A 640 -1.07 -34.34 -50.29
CA ARG A 640 -0.35 -33.44 -49.38
C ARG A 640 0.71 -32.58 -50.08
N LYS A 641 1.46 -33.13 -51.02
CA LYS A 641 2.53 -32.41 -51.74
C LYS A 641 1.96 -31.36 -52.68
N LYS A 642 0.84 -31.66 -53.34
CA LYS A 642 0.11 -30.71 -54.20
C LYS A 642 -0.42 -29.55 -53.38
N ILE A 643 -1.02 -29.81 -52.22
CA ILE A 643 -1.50 -28.76 -51.30
C ILE A 643 -0.34 -27.87 -50.84
N GLU A 644 0.77 -28.45 -50.36
CA GLU A 644 1.94 -27.69 -49.93
C GLU A 644 2.51 -26.81 -51.04
N SER A 645 2.68 -27.38 -52.23
CA SER A 645 3.15 -26.64 -53.40
C SER A 645 2.22 -25.49 -53.77
N LEU A 646 0.91 -25.72 -53.74
CA LEU A 646 -0.11 -24.73 -54.06
C LEU A 646 -0.09 -23.56 -53.07
N VAL A 647 -0.13 -23.84 -51.76
CA VAL A 647 -0.10 -22.82 -50.71
C VAL A 647 1.18 -21.98 -50.81
N LYS A 648 2.33 -22.65 -50.98
CA LYS A 648 3.62 -21.99 -51.12
C LYS A 648 3.68 -21.09 -52.35
N ASN A 649 3.15 -21.52 -53.48
CA ASN A 649 3.13 -20.71 -54.71
C ASN A 649 2.23 -19.49 -54.56
N ILE A 650 1.05 -19.62 -53.94
CA ILE A 650 0.15 -18.49 -53.68
C ILE A 650 0.85 -17.44 -52.80
N ILE A 651 1.48 -17.85 -51.71
CA ILE A 651 2.21 -16.94 -50.81
C ILE A 651 3.37 -16.26 -51.57
N LYS A 652 4.12 -17.02 -52.37
CA LYS A 652 5.22 -16.49 -53.18
C LYS A 652 4.74 -15.48 -54.22
N ASP A 653 3.64 -15.75 -54.91
CA ASP A 653 3.07 -14.86 -55.92
C ASP A 653 2.61 -13.53 -55.29
N ARG A 654 1.91 -13.60 -54.14
CA ARG A 654 1.49 -12.42 -53.38
C ARG A 654 2.69 -11.59 -52.89
N LEU A 655 3.74 -12.25 -52.42
CA LEU A 655 4.98 -11.61 -51.96
C LEU A 655 5.69 -10.90 -53.13
N ASN A 656 5.81 -11.55 -54.28
CA ASN A 656 6.46 -10.98 -55.47
C ASN A 656 5.65 -9.82 -56.08
N ASP A 657 4.33 -9.85 -55.98
CA ASP A 657 3.42 -8.76 -56.39
C ASP A 657 3.35 -7.62 -55.34
N GLY A 658 4.19 -7.67 -54.30
CA GLY A 658 4.28 -6.64 -53.27
C GLY A 658 3.02 -6.48 -52.42
N GLN A 659 2.14 -7.49 -52.35
CA GLN A 659 0.83 -7.37 -51.67
C GLN A 659 0.94 -7.19 -50.15
N PHE A 660 2.10 -7.51 -49.55
CA PHE A 660 2.32 -7.43 -48.10
C PHE A 660 3.20 -6.25 -47.67
N GLU A 661 3.43 -5.26 -48.55
CA GLU A 661 4.30 -4.10 -48.25
C GLU A 661 3.67 -3.09 -47.28
N GLU A 662 2.35 -3.08 -47.13
CA GLU A 662 1.61 -2.13 -46.28
C GLU A 662 1.20 -2.71 -44.92
N CYS A 663 1.64 -3.92 -44.57
CA CYS A 663 1.36 -4.55 -43.27
C CYS A 663 2.61 -5.12 -42.61
N ASP A 664 2.56 -5.25 -41.28
CA ASP A 664 3.73 -5.68 -40.48
C ASP A 664 3.89 -7.21 -40.40
N ILE A 665 3.49 -7.97 -41.44
CA ILE A 665 3.64 -9.43 -41.48
C ILE A 665 5.08 -9.82 -41.85
N THR A 666 5.72 -10.63 -41.01
CA THR A 666 7.12 -11.02 -41.21
C THR A 666 7.24 -12.29 -42.08
N LEU A 667 8.41 -12.48 -42.72
CA LEU A 667 8.70 -13.73 -43.45
C LEU A 667 8.62 -14.97 -42.57
N LYS A 668 8.97 -14.85 -41.27
CA LYS A 668 8.84 -15.92 -40.29
C LYS A 668 7.37 -16.28 -40.07
N GLU A 669 6.51 -15.28 -39.91
CA GLU A 669 5.06 -15.47 -39.75
C GLU A 669 4.43 -16.06 -41.01
N LEU A 670 4.81 -15.62 -42.22
CA LEU A 670 4.34 -16.22 -43.47
C LEU A 670 4.65 -17.71 -43.56
N LYS A 671 5.81 -18.15 -43.09
CA LYS A 671 6.17 -19.58 -43.03
C LYS A 671 5.32 -20.35 -42.02
N THR A 672 4.98 -19.74 -40.89
CA THR A 672 4.04 -20.32 -39.92
C THR A 672 2.63 -20.42 -40.52
N VAL A 673 2.16 -19.37 -41.21
CA VAL A 673 0.88 -19.32 -41.91
C VAL A 673 0.80 -20.42 -42.97
N GLU A 674 1.83 -20.59 -43.81
CA GLU A 674 1.95 -21.67 -44.79
C GLU A 674 1.72 -23.04 -44.14
N LYS A 675 2.49 -23.33 -43.08
CA LYS A 675 2.41 -24.59 -42.34
C LYS A 675 1.01 -24.83 -41.75
N THR A 676 0.46 -23.83 -41.06
CA THR A 676 -0.84 -23.96 -40.37
C THR A 676 -1.99 -24.13 -41.35
N ILE A 677 -1.97 -23.42 -42.49
CA ILE A 677 -2.97 -23.59 -43.55
C ILE A 677 -2.91 -25.02 -44.13
N CYS A 678 -1.70 -25.54 -44.43
CA CYS A 678 -1.54 -26.91 -44.89
C CYS A 678 -2.08 -27.93 -43.88
N GLU A 679 -1.73 -27.81 -42.59
CA GLU A 679 -2.23 -28.68 -41.53
C GLU A 679 -3.76 -28.64 -41.39
N THR A 680 -4.36 -27.45 -41.51
CA THR A 680 -5.81 -27.27 -41.45
C THR A 680 -6.51 -27.90 -42.66
N LEU A 681 -5.95 -27.74 -43.87
CA LEU A 681 -6.47 -28.37 -45.09
C LEU A 681 -6.39 -29.91 -45.03
N TYR A 682 -5.33 -30.48 -44.45
CA TYR A 682 -5.23 -31.92 -44.26
C TYR A 682 -6.42 -32.46 -43.46
N GLY A 683 -6.85 -31.73 -42.42
CA GLY A 683 -8.04 -32.06 -41.66
C GLY A 683 -9.34 -32.08 -42.47
N PHE A 684 -9.49 -31.20 -43.46
CA PHE A 684 -10.68 -31.13 -44.33
C PHE A 684 -10.72 -32.22 -45.41
N PHE A 685 -9.58 -32.58 -45.99
CA PHE A 685 -9.49 -33.50 -47.13
C PHE A 685 -9.20 -34.96 -46.75
N HIS A 686 -9.18 -35.31 -45.45
CA HIS A 686 -9.14 -36.71 -45.04
C HIS A 686 -10.47 -37.41 -45.38
N HIS A 687 -10.43 -38.32 -46.36
CA HIS A 687 -11.53 -39.22 -46.70
C HIS A 687 -12.10 -39.88 -45.44
N ARG A 688 -13.42 -39.71 -45.20
CA ARG A 688 -14.16 -40.71 -44.42
C ARG A 688 -13.98 -42.04 -45.16
N ILE A 689 -13.56 -43.07 -44.43
CA ILE A 689 -13.50 -44.44 -44.94
C ILE A 689 -14.89 -44.75 -45.52
N GLU A 690 -14.97 -44.99 -46.83
CA GLU A 690 -16.19 -45.50 -47.43
C GLU A 690 -16.47 -46.88 -46.82
N TYR A 691 -17.61 -47.01 -46.17
CA TYR A 691 -18.10 -48.33 -45.79
C TYR A 691 -18.49 -49.06 -47.08
N PRO A 692 -17.97 -50.26 -47.34
CA PRO A 692 -18.31 -51.00 -48.55
C PRO A 692 -19.83 -51.24 -48.59
N SER A 693 -20.44 -50.89 -49.73
CA SER A 693 -21.82 -51.22 -50.08
C SER A 693 -21.96 -52.68 -50.48
#